data_AF-A0A8H6FPN0-F1
#
_entry.id   AF-A0A8H6FPN0-F1
#
_cell.length_a   1.000
_cell.length_b   1.000
_cell.length_c   1.000
_cell.angle_alpha   90.00
_cell.angle_beta   90.00
_cell.angle_gamma   90.00
#
_symmetry.space_group_name_H-M   'P 1'
#
loop_
_entity.id
_entity.type
_entity.pdbx_description
1 polymer ?
#
loop_
_entity_poly.entity_id
_entity_poly.type
_entity_poly.pdbx_seq_one_letter_code
_entity_poly.pdbx_strand_id
1 'polypeptide(L)'
;MLEDSKDPAIPPTGFKEWLQDKNGIYWISGKAGSGKSTLMKFLAENARVSHYLQDWAGLSAKPVLISWFFWAVGSAMQKSKEGLFQSLLFQILRRCPNLIPIVCESRWQEDSAYGEESDPWTLEELDAAFVIISNQPTPGILFCMFIDGLDEYDGRPTEIIDRLQLLAKAENIKMCLASRPWTPFRTAFAEGNCDGSLLLERHTKRDIERFVKDILEKDKRFTQAERIDKKYGLFVHEVIERALGVFLWVFLVVNQLLKGLGERNKLEDLQAKLDTMPKDLESYFKQIFDGIDTAHRTESAKVFLLTTHAVQPLSVACYRYLEKEHREPGYALEAVIEPMSPEQLTLVHEDVRDRINFLCKDLLEVNETLTDQRLDYQVDFLHRTVSDFLMEKDMYQDLVQRATDNNTAKWDAHQALCYVELARAKSLPLKHGIQNRLNVVFSLVDTLMFYAHEVEIEQKAPQTKLLEQLDRVISDYADNGMVYHWTNARDPPRGLYFDEYNYNSFLALAVQSRLGLYVKEKLDSKPNLLRAKSGRPFLDYALRPNIVTPTRLPQLVEFIDFDMVRLLLDKGANPNEKVSIYGNITVWALFLLSCYEKKDIKSSQAKETWFKAAELMIRKGADRKLKLETTRREKMANHLEAEAAALVKTAKYRRVVTRGGIIEVDVPVELTAVSILREIFGDGKIAEIEAIVPETTSWSVWNLIPWT
;
A
#
# COMPACT_ATOMS: atom_id res chain seq x y z
N MET A 1 -1.44 -15.15 -30.52
CA MET A 1 -1.47 -15.50 -29.09
C MET A 1 -2.40 -16.68 -28.85
N LEU A 2 -3.72 -16.52 -28.97
CA LEU A 2 -4.69 -17.64 -28.82
C LEU A 2 -4.96 -18.39 -30.14
N GLU A 3 -4.59 -17.78 -31.25
CA GLU A 3 -4.54 -18.38 -32.58
C GLU A 3 -3.13 -18.12 -33.14
N ASP A 4 -2.58 -19.10 -33.84
CA ASP A 4 -1.33 -18.92 -34.57
C ASP A 4 -1.56 -18.08 -35.81
N SER A 5 -0.69 -17.10 -36.01
CA SER A 5 -0.68 -16.34 -37.25
C SER A 5 -0.31 -17.26 -38.40
N LYS A 6 -1.10 -17.22 -39.49
CA LYS A 6 -0.75 -17.88 -40.76
C LYS A 6 0.35 -17.14 -41.53
N ASP A 7 0.81 -15.99 -41.04
CA ASP A 7 1.87 -15.21 -41.65
C ASP A 7 3.25 -15.70 -41.16
N PRO A 8 4.10 -16.22 -42.06
CA PRO A 8 5.44 -16.71 -41.71
C PRO A 8 6.39 -15.61 -41.22
N ALA A 9 6.08 -14.33 -41.43
CA ALA A 9 6.87 -13.21 -40.92
C ALA A 9 6.67 -12.95 -39.41
N ILE A 10 5.61 -13.52 -38.81
CA ILE A 10 5.32 -13.35 -37.38
C ILE A 10 5.75 -14.62 -36.66
N PRO A 11 6.74 -14.56 -35.74
CA PRO A 11 7.16 -15.74 -35.01
C PRO A 11 6.00 -16.31 -34.18
N PRO A 12 5.88 -17.65 -34.08
CA PRO A 12 4.85 -18.27 -33.26
C PRO A 12 5.06 -17.89 -31.79
N THR A 13 3.96 -17.67 -31.06
CA THR A 13 4.05 -17.25 -29.66
C THR A 13 4.21 -18.43 -28.71
N GLY A 14 3.82 -19.64 -29.10
CA GLY A 14 3.92 -20.84 -28.24
C GLY A 14 2.97 -20.82 -27.03
N PHE A 15 2.05 -19.84 -26.98
CA PHE A 15 1.22 -19.57 -25.81
C PHE A 15 0.07 -20.56 -25.68
N LYS A 16 -0.55 -20.90 -26.82
CA LYS A 16 -1.62 -21.90 -26.87
C LYS A 16 -1.08 -23.27 -26.43
N GLU A 17 0.08 -23.67 -26.96
CA GLU A 17 0.76 -24.91 -26.60
C GLU A 17 1.12 -24.93 -25.11
N TRP A 18 1.54 -23.79 -24.56
CA TRP A 18 1.80 -23.67 -23.14
C TRP A 18 0.53 -23.82 -22.29
N LEU A 19 -0.60 -23.24 -22.72
CA LEU A 19 -1.87 -23.40 -22.03
C LEU A 19 -2.33 -24.85 -21.99
N GLN A 20 -2.18 -25.59 -23.09
CA GLN A 20 -2.68 -26.96 -23.25
C GLN A 20 -1.73 -28.01 -22.66
N ASP A 21 -0.43 -27.94 -22.95
CA ASP A 21 0.45 -29.12 -22.81
C ASP A 21 1.71 -28.87 -21.96
N LYS A 22 1.98 -27.62 -21.56
CA LYS A 22 3.17 -27.29 -20.72
C LYS A 22 2.78 -26.83 -19.32
N ASN A 23 3.75 -26.88 -18.42
CA ASN A 23 3.65 -26.38 -17.05
C ASN A 23 4.53 -25.13 -16.87
N GLY A 24 4.73 -24.71 -15.62
CA GLY A 24 5.69 -23.68 -15.27
C GLY A 24 5.29 -22.27 -15.70
N ILE A 25 6.29 -21.48 -16.13
CA ILE A 25 6.15 -20.04 -16.35
C ILE A 25 6.11 -19.72 -17.85
N TYR A 26 5.13 -18.90 -18.24
CA TYR A 26 5.13 -18.17 -19.50
C TYR A 26 5.33 -16.67 -19.23
N TRP A 27 6.36 -16.07 -19.84
CA TRP A 27 6.71 -14.68 -19.56
C TRP A 27 6.41 -13.74 -20.74
N ILE A 28 5.51 -12.78 -20.51
CA ILE A 28 5.20 -11.70 -21.43
C ILE A 28 6.02 -10.47 -21.05
N SER A 29 7.07 -10.23 -21.82
CA SER A 29 7.93 -9.06 -21.69
C SER A 29 7.54 -7.97 -22.69
N GLY A 30 7.86 -6.73 -22.39
CA GLY A 30 7.81 -5.68 -23.41
C GLY A 30 7.94 -4.25 -22.90
N LYS A 31 8.15 -3.33 -23.83
CA LYS A 31 8.30 -1.90 -23.56
C LYS A 31 7.12 -1.33 -22.76
N ALA A 32 7.35 -0.23 -22.06
CA ALA A 32 6.28 0.48 -21.39
C ALA A 32 5.30 1.05 -22.44
N GLY A 33 3.99 1.01 -22.15
CA GLY A 33 2.97 1.43 -23.11
C GLY A 33 2.75 0.49 -24.31
N SER A 34 3.34 -0.72 -24.35
CA SER A 34 3.13 -1.69 -25.44
C SER A 34 1.82 -2.50 -25.35
N GLY A 35 1.00 -2.29 -24.31
CA GLY A 35 -0.28 -2.98 -24.14
C GLY A 35 -0.23 -4.30 -23.35
N LYS A 36 0.84 -4.55 -22.56
CA LYS A 36 0.95 -5.76 -21.73
C LYS A 36 -0.24 -5.97 -20.80
N SER A 37 -0.60 -4.95 -20.02
CA SER A 37 -1.72 -5.03 -19.08
C SER A 37 -3.06 -5.23 -19.79
N THR A 38 -3.25 -4.58 -20.94
CA THR A 38 -4.43 -4.81 -21.80
C THR A 38 -4.50 -6.26 -22.28
N LEU A 39 -3.37 -6.82 -22.73
CA LEU A 39 -3.27 -8.22 -23.13
C LEU A 39 -3.54 -9.16 -21.94
N MET A 40 -2.95 -8.91 -20.78
CA MET A 40 -3.12 -9.74 -19.59
C MET A 40 -4.57 -9.77 -19.11
N LYS A 41 -5.24 -8.61 -19.07
CA LYS A 41 -6.69 -8.53 -18.76
C LYS A 41 -7.52 -9.29 -19.78
N PHE A 42 -7.27 -9.06 -21.07
CA PHE A 42 -7.95 -9.78 -22.14
C PHE A 42 -7.79 -11.30 -21.99
N LEU A 43 -6.58 -11.81 -21.73
CA LEU A 43 -6.33 -13.23 -21.57
C LEU A 43 -7.03 -13.82 -20.34
N ALA A 44 -7.00 -13.13 -19.20
CA ALA A 44 -7.62 -13.60 -17.96
C ALA A 44 -9.15 -13.75 -18.08
N GLU A 45 -9.78 -12.99 -18.96
CA GLU A 45 -11.24 -12.99 -19.18
C GLU A 45 -11.68 -13.76 -20.44
N ASN A 46 -10.74 -14.21 -21.27
CA ASN A 46 -11.08 -14.85 -22.53
C ASN A 46 -11.52 -16.31 -22.34
N ALA A 47 -12.74 -16.63 -22.82
CA ALA A 47 -13.30 -17.98 -22.74
C ALA A 47 -12.42 -19.08 -23.40
N ARG A 48 -11.63 -18.73 -24.41
CA ARG A 48 -10.71 -19.69 -25.06
C ARG A 48 -9.55 -20.10 -24.17
N VAL A 49 -9.10 -19.22 -23.27
CA VAL A 49 -8.06 -19.58 -22.29
C VAL A 49 -8.60 -20.67 -21.37
N SER A 50 -9.81 -20.50 -20.84
CA SER A 50 -10.48 -21.53 -20.04
C SER A 50 -10.66 -22.85 -20.80
N HIS A 51 -10.97 -22.78 -22.10
CA HIS A 51 -11.07 -23.98 -22.95
C HIS A 51 -9.72 -24.71 -23.08
N TYR A 52 -8.64 -24.00 -23.42
CA TYR A 52 -7.32 -24.61 -23.53
C TYR A 52 -6.76 -25.11 -22.19
N LEU A 53 -7.10 -24.45 -21.08
CA LEU A 53 -6.77 -24.94 -19.75
C LEU A 53 -7.56 -26.22 -19.38
N GLN A 54 -8.72 -26.44 -19.98
CA GLN A 54 -9.45 -27.70 -19.79
C GLN A 54 -8.74 -28.86 -20.49
N ASP A 55 -8.08 -28.61 -21.63
CA ASP A 55 -7.25 -29.62 -22.29
C ASP A 55 -6.08 -30.04 -21.36
N TRP A 56 -5.41 -29.06 -20.74
CA TRP A 56 -4.38 -29.31 -19.72
C TRP A 56 -4.90 -30.10 -18.52
N ALA A 57 -6.11 -29.78 -18.06
CA ALA A 57 -6.72 -30.46 -16.92
C ALA A 57 -7.21 -31.88 -17.24
N GLY A 58 -7.39 -32.19 -18.52
CA GLY A 58 -7.99 -33.44 -18.98
C GLY A 58 -9.39 -33.65 -18.40
N LEU A 59 -9.77 -34.92 -18.23
CA LEU A 59 -11.07 -35.30 -17.66
C LEU A 59 -11.05 -35.42 -16.13
N SER A 60 -9.86 -35.43 -15.53
CA SER A 60 -9.65 -35.74 -14.11
C SER A 60 -9.49 -34.50 -13.23
N ALA A 61 -9.36 -33.32 -13.81
CA ALA A 61 -9.16 -32.08 -13.06
C ALA A 61 -9.97 -30.90 -13.56
N LYS A 62 -10.13 -29.91 -12.69
CA LYS A 62 -10.76 -28.62 -12.93
C LYS A 62 -9.70 -27.52 -12.91
N PRO A 63 -9.52 -26.75 -14.00
CA PRO A 63 -8.65 -25.59 -13.99
C PRO A 63 -9.31 -24.42 -13.27
N VAL A 64 -8.53 -23.67 -12.49
CA VAL A 64 -8.95 -22.46 -11.77
C VAL A 64 -8.02 -21.32 -12.18
N LEU A 65 -8.57 -20.33 -12.89
CA LEU A 65 -7.82 -19.18 -13.39
C LEU A 65 -7.90 -18.00 -12.44
N ILE A 66 -6.85 -17.75 -11.66
CA ILE A 66 -6.74 -16.59 -10.75
C ILE A 66 -5.85 -15.51 -11.36
N SER A 67 -6.05 -14.25 -10.96
CA SER A 67 -5.26 -13.15 -11.50
C SER A 67 -4.90 -12.08 -10.47
N TRP A 68 -3.79 -11.41 -10.72
CA TRP A 68 -3.34 -10.24 -9.99
C TRP A 68 -2.73 -9.23 -10.96
N PHE A 69 -3.03 -7.96 -10.72
CA PHE A 69 -2.50 -6.85 -11.50
C PHE A 69 -1.88 -5.89 -10.50
N PHE A 70 -0.55 -5.82 -10.51
CA PHE A 70 0.13 -4.79 -9.75
C PHE A 70 -0.22 -3.42 -10.32
N TRP A 71 -0.26 -2.43 -9.43
CA TRP A 71 -0.51 -1.04 -9.80
C TRP A 71 0.39 -0.14 -8.98
N ALA A 72 1.43 0.41 -9.61
CA ALA A 72 2.47 1.21 -8.96
C ALA A 72 1.95 2.49 -8.30
N VAL A 73 0.92 3.10 -8.90
CA VAL A 73 0.22 4.30 -8.40
C VAL A 73 -0.94 3.93 -7.47
N GLY A 74 -1.22 2.64 -7.32
CA GLY A 74 -2.23 2.13 -6.40
C GLY A 74 -1.77 2.15 -4.93
N SER A 75 -2.64 1.64 -4.06
CA SER A 75 -2.36 1.49 -2.63
C SER A 75 -1.12 0.62 -2.36
N ALA A 76 -0.49 0.76 -1.18
CA ALA A 76 0.67 -0.07 -0.85
C ALA A 76 0.37 -1.59 -0.90
N MET A 77 -0.88 -2.01 -0.67
CA MET A 77 -1.26 -3.42 -0.85
C MET A 77 -1.19 -3.85 -2.33
N GLN A 78 -1.64 -3.00 -3.25
CA GLN A 78 -1.64 -3.28 -4.70
C GLN A 78 -0.23 -3.36 -5.32
N LYS A 79 0.79 -2.89 -4.61
CA LYS A 79 2.21 -2.99 -4.99
C LYS A 79 3.04 -3.91 -4.11
N SER A 80 2.43 -4.66 -3.18
CA SER A 80 3.15 -5.49 -2.20
C SER A 80 3.09 -6.99 -2.47
N LYS A 81 4.03 -7.72 -1.87
CA LYS A 81 4.09 -9.20 -1.89
C LYS A 81 2.92 -9.80 -1.12
N GLU A 82 2.58 -9.21 0.02
CA GLU A 82 1.42 -9.56 0.83
C GLU A 82 0.13 -9.43 0.02
N GLY A 83 -0.06 -8.31 -0.67
CA GLY A 83 -1.27 -8.08 -1.47
C GLY A 83 -1.44 -9.08 -2.61
N LEU A 84 -0.35 -9.43 -3.30
CA LEU A 84 -0.34 -10.50 -4.29
C LEU A 84 -0.81 -11.82 -3.65
N PHE A 85 -0.13 -12.30 -2.61
CA PHE A 85 -0.41 -13.62 -2.04
C PHE A 85 -1.77 -13.68 -1.32
N GLN A 86 -2.17 -12.63 -0.59
CA GLN A 86 -3.49 -12.56 0.03
C GLN A 86 -4.60 -12.59 -1.02
N SER A 87 -4.45 -11.85 -2.14
CA SER A 87 -5.47 -11.78 -3.18
C SER A 87 -5.57 -13.08 -3.98
N LEU A 88 -4.43 -13.71 -4.28
CA LEU A 88 -4.41 -15.03 -4.91
C LEU A 88 -5.03 -16.08 -3.99
N LEU A 89 -4.65 -16.09 -2.70
CA LEU A 89 -5.20 -17.03 -1.72
C LEU A 89 -6.70 -16.83 -1.55
N PHE A 90 -7.17 -15.59 -1.43
CA PHE A 90 -8.59 -15.25 -1.37
C PHE A 90 -9.34 -15.79 -2.59
N GLN A 91 -8.82 -15.59 -3.80
CA GLN A 91 -9.47 -16.11 -5.02
C GLN A 91 -9.48 -17.63 -5.08
N ILE A 92 -8.40 -18.29 -4.64
CA ILE A 92 -8.31 -19.76 -4.54
C ILE A 92 -9.40 -20.26 -3.59
N LEU A 93 -9.41 -19.78 -2.35
CA LEU A 93 -10.35 -20.23 -1.31
C LEU A 93 -11.80 -19.90 -1.65
N ARG A 94 -12.06 -18.75 -2.29
CA ARG A 94 -13.40 -18.38 -2.74
C ARG A 94 -13.94 -19.31 -3.82
N ARG A 95 -13.08 -19.82 -4.71
CA ARG A 95 -13.48 -20.72 -5.80
C ARG A 95 -13.41 -22.20 -5.43
N CYS A 96 -12.61 -22.52 -4.42
CA CYS A 96 -12.42 -23.86 -3.86
C CYS A 96 -12.61 -23.81 -2.33
N PRO A 97 -13.85 -23.57 -1.81
CA PRO A 97 -14.07 -23.45 -0.37
C PRO A 97 -13.70 -24.69 0.44
N ASN A 98 -13.69 -25.86 -0.22
CA ASN A 98 -13.23 -27.12 0.35
C ASN A 98 -11.74 -27.11 0.76
N LEU A 99 -10.95 -26.15 0.29
CA LEU A 99 -9.56 -25.96 0.70
C LEU A 99 -9.43 -25.20 2.03
N ILE A 100 -10.45 -24.46 2.47
CA ILE A 100 -10.37 -23.62 3.68
C ILE A 100 -9.98 -24.45 4.92
N PRO A 101 -10.60 -25.60 5.24
CA PRO A 101 -10.23 -26.37 6.42
C PRO A 101 -8.82 -26.97 6.36
N ILE A 102 -8.26 -27.09 5.15
CA ILE A 102 -6.96 -27.71 4.88
C ILE A 102 -5.84 -26.65 4.93
N VAL A 103 -6.03 -25.57 4.18
CA VAL A 103 -5.05 -24.49 4.00
C VAL A 103 -5.03 -23.55 5.20
N CYS A 104 -6.19 -23.36 5.83
CA CYS A 104 -6.36 -22.45 6.96
C CYS A 104 -6.60 -23.20 8.27
N GLU A 105 -6.14 -24.46 8.42
CA GLU A 105 -6.43 -25.31 9.58
C GLU A 105 -6.25 -24.58 10.92
N SER A 106 -5.13 -23.86 11.09
CA SER A 106 -4.86 -23.13 12.34
C SER A 106 -5.87 -22.01 12.62
N ARG A 107 -6.25 -21.25 11.60
CA ARG A 107 -7.23 -20.15 11.72
C ARG A 107 -8.65 -20.69 11.86
N TRP A 108 -8.95 -21.79 11.19
CA TRP A 108 -10.25 -22.49 11.24
C TRP A 108 -10.54 -23.07 12.62
N GLN A 109 -9.53 -23.60 13.31
CA GLN A 109 -9.70 -24.10 14.68
C GLN A 109 -9.82 -22.97 15.72
N GLU A 110 -9.19 -21.81 15.48
CA GLU A 110 -9.23 -20.64 16.37
C GLU A 110 -10.58 -19.91 16.37
N ASP A 111 -11.20 -19.77 15.21
CA ASP A 111 -12.49 -19.05 15.02
C ASP A 111 -13.68 -19.76 15.69
N SER A 112 -13.50 -21.03 16.10
CA SER A 112 -14.54 -21.82 16.79
C SER A 112 -14.70 -21.50 18.27
N ALA A 113 -13.78 -20.76 18.88
CA ALA A 113 -13.78 -20.51 20.33
C ALA A 113 -14.33 -19.12 20.72
N TYR A 114 -14.05 -18.08 19.94
CA TYR A 114 -14.51 -16.71 20.21
C TYR A 114 -14.56 -15.98 18.86
N GLY A 115 -15.71 -15.38 18.51
CA GLY A 115 -15.89 -14.61 17.28
C GLY A 115 -15.09 -13.31 17.27
N GLU A 116 -13.77 -13.41 17.27
CA GLU A 116 -12.81 -12.32 17.15
C GLU A 116 -12.58 -12.04 15.66
N GLU A 117 -12.39 -10.75 15.30
CA GLU A 117 -11.80 -10.43 14.00
C GLU A 117 -10.40 -11.07 13.94
N SER A 118 -10.21 -12.03 13.03
CA SER A 118 -8.95 -12.74 12.86
C SER A 118 -7.78 -11.78 12.66
N ASP A 119 -6.64 -12.05 13.31
CA ASP A 119 -5.41 -11.27 13.10
C ASP A 119 -5.05 -11.17 11.61
N PRO A 120 -4.46 -10.05 11.14
CA PRO A 120 -4.02 -9.92 9.75
C PRO A 120 -3.13 -11.08 9.32
N TRP A 121 -3.26 -11.51 8.06
CA TRP A 121 -2.42 -12.55 7.48
C TRP A 121 -0.96 -12.11 7.41
N THR A 122 -0.08 -12.86 8.06
CA THR A 122 1.38 -12.69 7.97
C THR A 122 1.93 -13.31 6.69
N LEU A 123 3.12 -12.88 6.26
CA LEU A 123 3.79 -13.49 5.10
C LEU A 123 4.13 -14.95 5.35
N GLU A 124 4.47 -15.32 6.58
CA GLU A 124 4.78 -16.69 6.96
C GLU A 124 3.56 -17.60 6.85
N GLU A 125 2.37 -17.12 7.25
CA GLU A 125 1.12 -17.85 7.07
C GLU A 125 0.73 -17.99 5.60
N LEU A 126 0.95 -16.94 4.81
CA LEU A 126 0.71 -16.98 3.36
C LEU A 126 1.65 -17.98 2.69
N ASP A 127 2.94 -17.92 2.99
CA ASP A 127 3.94 -18.87 2.49
C ASP A 127 3.54 -20.32 2.87
N ALA A 128 3.13 -20.56 4.13
CA ALA A 128 2.68 -21.87 4.57
C ALA A 128 1.42 -22.34 3.82
N ALA A 129 0.44 -21.45 3.61
CA ALA A 129 -0.76 -21.74 2.84
C ALA A 129 -0.44 -22.13 1.39
N PHE A 130 0.46 -21.39 0.72
CA PHE A 130 0.87 -21.71 -0.64
C PHE A 130 1.71 -22.98 -0.74
N VAL A 131 2.52 -23.31 0.27
CA VAL A 131 3.22 -24.60 0.39
C VAL A 131 2.21 -25.75 0.49
N ILE A 132 1.12 -25.59 1.23
CA ILE A 132 0.04 -26.60 1.29
C ILE A 132 -0.63 -26.72 -0.09
N ILE A 133 -0.96 -25.61 -0.74
CA ILE A 133 -1.59 -25.59 -2.07
C ILE A 133 -0.69 -26.24 -3.15
N SER A 134 0.63 -26.04 -3.06
CA SER A 134 1.58 -26.62 -4.00
C SER A 134 1.86 -28.10 -3.75
N ASN A 135 1.84 -28.55 -2.50
CA ASN A 135 2.19 -29.93 -2.11
C ASN A 135 0.99 -30.86 -1.99
N GLN A 136 -0.22 -30.32 -1.76
CA GLN A 136 -1.44 -31.09 -1.68
C GLN A 136 -2.22 -30.92 -2.99
N PRO A 137 -2.11 -31.88 -3.93
CA PRO A 137 -3.10 -31.98 -4.98
C PRO A 137 -4.39 -32.40 -4.29
N THR A 138 -5.28 -31.45 -3.98
CA THR A 138 -6.70 -31.79 -3.98
C THR A 138 -6.94 -32.55 -5.28
N PRO A 139 -7.38 -33.82 -5.24
CA PRO A 139 -7.51 -34.60 -6.45
C PRO A 139 -8.39 -33.83 -7.45
N GLY A 140 -7.78 -33.45 -8.57
CA GLY A 140 -8.50 -32.79 -9.66
C GLY A 140 -8.66 -31.27 -9.57
N ILE A 141 -7.75 -30.50 -8.98
CA ILE A 141 -7.71 -29.04 -9.14
C ILE A 141 -6.34 -28.58 -9.64
N LEU A 142 -6.33 -27.75 -10.68
CA LEU A 142 -5.14 -27.12 -11.23
C LEU A 142 -5.29 -25.59 -11.24
N PHE A 143 -4.24 -24.86 -10.93
CA PHE A 143 -4.24 -23.41 -10.85
C PHE A 143 -3.46 -22.78 -12.00
N CYS A 144 -4.10 -21.85 -12.71
CA CYS A 144 -3.44 -21.00 -13.69
C CYS A 144 -3.46 -19.56 -13.17
N MET A 145 -2.29 -18.97 -12.98
CA MET A 145 -2.15 -17.64 -12.39
C MET A 145 -1.71 -16.63 -13.44
N PHE A 146 -2.44 -15.53 -13.58
CA PHE A 146 -2.05 -14.40 -14.42
C PHE A 146 -1.57 -13.27 -13.52
N ILE A 147 -0.29 -12.92 -13.58
CA ILE A 147 0.31 -11.89 -12.74
C ILE A 147 0.94 -10.83 -13.63
N ASP A 148 0.33 -9.65 -13.66
CA ASP A 148 0.76 -8.52 -14.48
C ASP A 148 1.50 -7.46 -13.63
N GLY A 149 2.50 -6.84 -14.23
CA GLY A 149 3.22 -5.73 -13.63
C GLY A 149 4.23 -6.13 -12.56
N LEU A 150 5.00 -7.22 -12.74
CA LEU A 150 6.01 -7.60 -11.73
C LEU A 150 7.06 -6.50 -11.48
N ASP A 151 7.33 -5.65 -12.47
CA ASP A 151 8.20 -4.47 -12.33
C ASP A 151 7.56 -3.30 -11.54
N GLU A 152 6.31 -3.45 -11.11
CA GLU A 152 5.60 -2.50 -10.24
C GLU A 152 5.67 -2.92 -8.75
N TYR A 153 6.30 -4.06 -8.45
CA TYR A 153 6.46 -4.54 -7.07
C TYR A 153 7.36 -3.59 -6.26
N ASP A 154 6.83 -3.08 -5.16
CA ASP A 154 7.51 -2.17 -4.23
C ASP A 154 8.37 -2.95 -3.23
N GLY A 155 9.37 -3.63 -3.77
CA GLY A 155 10.32 -4.45 -3.03
C GLY A 155 11.46 -4.92 -3.95
N ARG A 156 12.29 -5.83 -3.46
CA ARG A 156 13.40 -6.35 -4.27
C ARG A 156 12.86 -7.33 -5.31
N PRO A 157 13.08 -7.11 -6.63
CA PRO A 157 12.57 -8.02 -7.66
C PRO A 157 12.96 -9.50 -7.45
N THR A 158 14.14 -9.77 -6.87
CA THR A 158 14.59 -11.13 -6.57
C THR A 158 13.67 -11.86 -5.59
N GLU A 159 13.11 -11.16 -4.59
CA GLU A 159 12.25 -11.80 -3.59
C GLU A 159 10.96 -12.36 -4.19
N ILE A 160 10.33 -11.61 -5.10
CA ILE A 160 9.11 -12.06 -5.78
C ILE A 160 9.42 -13.11 -6.84
N ILE A 161 10.54 -12.96 -7.57
CA ILE A 161 11.00 -13.93 -8.56
C ILE A 161 11.21 -15.30 -7.91
N ASP A 162 11.99 -15.35 -6.82
CA ASP A 162 12.33 -16.61 -6.14
C ASP A 162 11.08 -17.35 -5.65
N ARG A 163 10.11 -16.61 -5.12
CA ARG A 163 8.84 -17.15 -4.65
C ARG A 163 7.96 -17.67 -5.79
N LEU A 164 7.82 -16.91 -6.88
CA LEU A 164 7.02 -17.35 -8.04
C LEU A 164 7.65 -18.56 -8.74
N GLN A 165 8.96 -18.59 -8.88
CA GLN A 165 9.69 -19.75 -9.42
C GLN A 165 9.54 -20.98 -8.54
N LEU A 166 9.54 -20.83 -7.20
CA LEU A 166 9.31 -21.95 -6.29
C LEU A 166 7.91 -22.56 -6.48
N LEU A 167 6.88 -21.71 -6.60
CA LEU A 167 5.50 -22.17 -6.80
C LEU A 167 5.29 -22.80 -8.19
N ALA A 168 5.95 -22.26 -9.22
CA ALA A 168 5.87 -22.79 -10.58
C ALA A 168 6.51 -24.17 -10.75
N LYS A 169 7.26 -24.68 -9.76
CA LYS A 169 7.76 -26.07 -9.75
C LYS A 169 6.66 -27.10 -9.49
N ALA A 170 5.53 -26.69 -8.93
CA ALA A 170 4.42 -27.57 -8.65
C ALA A 170 3.65 -27.89 -9.94
N GLU A 171 3.41 -29.18 -10.23
CA GLU A 171 2.73 -29.60 -11.47
C GLU A 171 1.29 -29.11 -11.56
N ASN A 172 0.66 -28.82 -10.42
CA ASN A 172 -0.70 -28.28 -10.35
C ASN A 172 -0.76 -26.75 -10.51
N ILE A 173 0.36 -26.07 -10.75
CA ILE A 173 0.42 -24.61 -10.88
C ILE A 173 1.13 -24.24 -12.18
N LYS A 174 0.49 -23.39 -12.99
CA LYS A 174 1.15 -22.67 -14.08
C LYS A 174 0.93 -21.16 -13.96
N MET A 175 1.87 -20.39 -14.48
CA MET A 175 1.84 -18.93 -14.33
C MET A 175 2.14 -18.20 -15.64
N CYS A 176 1.26 -17.27 -16.03
CA CYS A 176 1.54 -16.26 -17.03
C CYS A 176 1.97 -14.98 -16.30
N LEU A 177 3.23 -14.60 -16.46
CA LEU A 177 3.84 -13.46 -15.79
C LEU A 177 4.08 -12.35 -16.82
N ALA A 178 3.80 -11.09 -16.47
CA ALA A 178 4.10 -9.96 -17.34
C ALA A 178 4.92 -8.87 -16.63
N SER A 179 5.92 -8.34 -17.34
CA SER A 179 6.75 -7.24 -16.83
C SER A 179 7.53 -6.49 -17.93
N ARG A 180 8.12 -5.36 -17.56
CA ARG A 180 9.19 -4.74 -18.37
C ARG A 180 10.41 -5.67 -18.44
N PRO A 181 11.19 -5.64 -19.54
CA PRO A 181 12.37 -6.49 -19.72
C PRO A 181 13.58 -5.99 -18.90
N TRP A 182 13.39 -5.65 -17.63
CA TRP A 182 14.47 -5.27 -16.73
C TRP A 182 15.39 -6.47 -16.46
N THR A 183 16.65 -6.18 -16.14
CA THR A 183 17.69 -7.21 -15.98
C THR A 183 17.28 -8.35 -15.05
N PRO A 184 16.72 -8.13 -13.84
CA PRO A 184 16.34 -9.24 -12.95
C PRO A 184 15.33 -10.20 -13.59
N PHE A 185 14.30 -9.68 -14.26
CA PHE A 185 13.27 -10.50 -14.92
C PHE A 185 13.81 -11.20 -16.17
N ARG A 186 14.66 -10.52 -16.96
CA ARG A 186 15.34 -11.15 -18.09
C ARG A 186 16.22 -12.30 -17.64
N THR A 187 17.03 -12.11 -16.60
CA THR A 187 17.89 -13.18 -16.08
C THR A 187 17.07 -14.35 -15.55
N ALA A 188 15.95 -14.08 -14.87
CA ALA A 188 15.11 -15.11 -14.29
C ALA A 188 14.21 -15.87 -15.28
N PHE A 189 13.70 -15.18 -16.30
CA PHE A 189 12.64 -15.70 -17.17
C PHE A 189 12.99 -15.72 -18.66
N ALA A 190 14.14 -15.18 -19.09
CA ALA A 190 14.61 -15.35 -20.47
C ALA A 190 15.54 -16.57 -20.61
N GLU A 191 15.94 -16.86 -21.85
CA GLU A 191 17.06 -17.77 -22.16
C GLU A 191 16.88 -19.22 -21.66
N GLY A 192 15.71 -19.82 -21.87
CA GLY A 192 15.46 -21.24 -21.59
C GLY A 192 15.13 -21.56 -20.13
N ASN A 193 15.05 -20.54 -19.27
CA ASN A 193 14.65 -20.67 -17.86
C ASN A 193 13.12 -20.71 -17.65
N CYS A 194 12.34 -20.70 -18.74
CA CYS A 194 10.88 -20.74 -18.72
C CYS A 194 10.32 -21.56 -19.89
N ASP A 195 9.06 -21.99 -19.79
CA ASP A 195 8.38 -22.85 -20.76
C ASP A 195 7.90 -22.10 -22.03
N GLY A 196 7.92 -20.77 -21.98
CA GLY A 196 7.69 -19.88 -23.13
C GLY A 196 7.89 -18.41 -22.77
N SER A 197 8.25 -17.59 -23.77
CA SER A 197 8.32 -16.14 -23.59
C SER A 197 7.85 -15.39 -24.84
N LEU A 198 7.33 -14.19 -24.63
CA LEU A 198 6.87 -13.28 -25.67
C LEU A 198 7.51 -11.90 -25.45
N LEU A 199 8.01 -11.28 -26.53
CA LEU A 199 8.37 -9.87 -26.53
C LEU A 199 7.29 -9.07 -27.26
N LEU A 200 6.38 -8.45 -26.51
CA LEU A 200 5.10 -7.97 -27.01
C LEU A 200 5.23 -6.95 -28.15
N GLU A 201 6.15 -5.99 -28.07
CA GLU A 201 6.30 -4.94 -29.09
C GLU A 201 6.64 -5.48 -30.50
N ARG A 202 7.10 -6.73 -30.62
CA ARG A 202 7.32 -7.38 -31.94
C ARG A 202 6.03 -7.90 -32.57
N HIS A 203 4.94 -7.97 -31.81
CA HIS A 203 3.66 -8.53 -32.22
C HIS A 203 2.53 -7.51 -32.32
N THR A 204 2.76 -6.24 -31.95
CA THR A 204 1.72 -5.21 -31.91
C THR A 204 1.49 -4.51 -33.26
N LYS A 205 2.38 -4.66 -34.25
CA LYS A 205 2.33 -3.89 -35.51
C LYS A 205 0.96 -3.93 -36.22
N ARG A 206 0.38 -5.12 -36.36
CA ARG A 206 -0.93 -5.30 -37.03
C ARG A 206 -2.08 -4.69 -36.25
N ASP A 207 -2.06 -4.85 -34.93
CA ASP A 207 -3.10 -4.30 -34.07
C ASP A 207 -3.01 -2.77 -34.02
N ILE A 208 -1.78 -2.23 -34.03
CA ILE A 208 -1.51 -0.79 -34.20
C ILE A 208 -2.03 -0.29 -35.55
N GLU A 209 -1.72 -0.99 -36.65
CA GLU A 209 -2.22 -0.62 -37.99
C GLU A 209 -3.75 -0.57 -38.02
N ARG A 210 -4.40 -1.60 -37.47
CA ARG A 210 -5.86 -1.64 -37.35
C ARG A 210 -6.39 -0.50 -36.51
N PHE A 211 -5.79 -0.24 -35.36
CA PHE A 211 -6.17 0.86 -34.47
C PHE A 211 -6.07 2.24 -35.16
N VAL A 212 -4.95 2.52 -35.83
CA VAL A 212 -4.73 3.79 -36.54
C VAL A 212 -5.77 3.96 -37.65
N LYS A 213 -5.99 2.92 -38.46
CA LYS A 213 -7.01 2.93 -39.52
C LYS A 213 -8.40 3.14 -38.94
N ASP A 214 -8.81 2.35 -37.95
CA ASP A 214 -10.14 2.45 -37.34
C ASP A 214 -10.42 3.84 -36.74
N ILE A 215 -9.40 4.54 -36.24
CA ILE A 215 -9.55 5.90 -35.70
C ILE A 215 -9.59 6.95 -36.80
N LEU A 216 -8.62 6.93 -37.72
CA LEU A 216 -8.53 7.93 -38.78
C LEU A 216 -9.66 7.79 -39.80
N GLU A 217 -10.09 6.56 -40.12
CA GLU A 217 -11.20 6.29 -41.04
C GLU A 217 -12.56 6.73 -40.48
N LYS A 218 -12.71 6.83 -39.15
CA LYS A 218 -13.92 7.40 -38.53
C LYS A 218 -14.02 8.91 -38.77
N ASP A 219 -12.91 9.58 -39.04
CA ASP A 219 -12.91 11.00 -39.37
C ASP A 219 -13.25 11.21 -40.86
N LYS A 220 -14.42 11.81 -41.12
CA LYS A 220 -14.89 12.10 -42.49
C LYS A 220 -13.92 12.98 -43.28
N ARG A 221 -13.17 13.86 -42.61
CA ARG A 221 -12.20 14.76 -43.26
C ARG A 221 -11.00 13.99 -43.73
N PHE A 222 -10.50 13.06 -42.90
CA PHE A 222 -9.38 12.19 -43.25
C PHE A 222 -9.75 11.29 -44.42
N THR A 223 -10.87 10.57 -44.34
CA THR A 223 -11.31 9.67 -45.43
C THR A 223 -11.57 10.41 -46.74
N GLN A 224 -12.10 11.64 -46.70
CA GLN A 224 -12.27 12.45 -47.89
C GLN A 224 -10.92 12.88 -48.48
N ALA A 225 -9.96 13.29 -47.63
CA ALA A 225 -8.62 13.69 -48.06
C ALA A 225 -7.83 12.51 -48.65
N GLU A 226 -7.89 11.33 -48.02
CA GLU A 226 -7.21 10.11 -48.49
C GLU A 226 -7.74 9.62 -49.85
N ARG A 227 -9.04 9.79 -50.11
CA ARG A 227 -9.62 9.48 -51.44
C ARG A 227 -9.09 10.39 -52.54
N ILE A 228 -8.69 11.61 -52.20
CA ILE A 228 -8.18 12.61 -53.13
C ILE A 228 -6.67 12.47 -53.30
N ASP A 229 -5.93 12.24 -52.21
CA ASP A 229 -4.48 12.09 -52.19
C ASP A 229 -4.04 10.79 -51.49
N LYS A 230 -3.49 9.86 -52.28
CA LYS A 230 -2.98 8.58 -51.77
C LYS A 230 -1.78 8.72 -50.83
N LYS A 231 -1.12 9.88 -50.76
CA LYS A 231 -0.02 10.12 -49.81
C LYS A 231 -0.47 10.00 -48.35
N TYR A 232 -1.75 10.18 -48.04
CA TYR A 232 -2.29 9.92 -46.71
C TYR A 232 -2.09 8.45 -46.26
N GLY A 233 -2.12 7.49 -47.18
CA GLY A 233 -1.81 6.09 -46.87
C GLY A 233 -0.33 5.86 -46.52
N LEU A 234 0.58 6.57 -47.21
CA LEU A 234 2.02 6.55 -46.88
C LEU A 234 2.30 7.20 -45.52
N PHE A 235 1.60 8.29 -45.21
CA PHE A 235 1.65 8.95 -43.91
C PHE A 235 1.20 8.02 -42.78
N VAL A 236 0.09 7.29 -42.96
CA VAL A 236 -0.37 6.28 -41.98
C VAL A 236 0.67 5.19 -41.77
N HIS A 237 1.27 4.69 -42.86
CA HIS A 237 2.33 3.70 -42.76
C HIS A 237 3.54 4.24 -41.97
N GLU A 238 3.92 5.50 -42.17
CA GLU A 238 5.00 6.12 -41.40
C GLU A 238 4.68 6.22 -39.90
N VAL A 239 3.46 6.60 -39.52
CA VAL A 239 3.02 6.61 -38.11
C VAL A 239 3.19 5.22 -37.48
N ILE A 240 2.79 4.17 -38.20
CA ILE A 240 2.90 2.78 -37.73
C ILE A 240 4.36 2.36 -37.57
N GLU A 241 5.25 2.71 -38.49
CA GLU A 241 6.68 2.39 -38.39
C GLU A 241 7.36 3.13 -37.22
N ARG A 242 6.99 4.40 -36.99
CA ARG A 242 7.54 5.20 -35.89
C ARG A 242 7.09 4.73 -34.51
N ALA A 243 5.98 4.00 -34.42
CA ALA A 243 5.44 3.48 -33.16
C ALA A 243 6.40 2.54 -32.42
N LEU A 244 7.28 1.83 -33.14
CA LEU A 244 8.21 0.83 -32.58
C LEU A 244 7.54 -0.16 -31.61
N GLY A 245 6.26 -0.48 -31.89
CA GLY A 245 5.42 -1.39 -31.12
C GLY A 245 4.81 -0.84 -29.83
N VAL A 246 4.89 0.48 -29.58
CA VAL A 246 4.37 1.16 -28.38
C VAL A 246 2.99 1.77 -28.65
N PHE A 247 1.94 1.13 -28.14
CA PHE A 247 0.55 1.58 -28.29
C PHE A 247 0.28 2.97 -27.72
N LEU A 248 0.83 3.27 -26.54
CA LEU A 248 0.62 4.57 -25.91
C LEU A 248 1.14 5.71 -26.78
N TRP A 249 2.28 5.53 -27.43
CA TRP A 249 2.83 6.51 -28.36
C TRP A 249 1.88 6.75 -29.53
N VAL A 250 1.37 5.67 -30.14
CA VAL A 250 0.42 5.76 -31.26
C VAL A 250 -0.87 6.46 -30.84
N PHE A 251 -1.42 6.12 -29.68
CA PHE A 251 -2.61 6.76 -29.13
C PHE A 251 -2.41 8.28 -29.02
N LEU A 252 -1.29 8.71 -28.42
CA LEU A 252 -0.98 10.13 -28.26
C LEU A 252 -0.78 10.85 -29.60
N VAL A 253 -0.05 10.24 -30.53
CA VAL A 253 0.25 10.83 -31.84
C VAL A 253 -1.01 10.95 -32.68
N VAL A 254 -1.81 9.88 -32.80
CA VAL A 254 -3.05 9.91 -33.57
C VAL A 254 -4.03 10.95 -33.02
N ASN A 255 -4.14 11.08 -31.69
CA ASN A 255 -4.98 12.12 -31.09
C ASN A 255 -4.50 13.54 -31.43
N GLN A 256 -3.19 13.81 -31.43
CA GLN A 256 -2.66 15.11 -31.87
C GLN A 256 -2.90 15.37 -33.36
N LEU A 257 -2.76 14.34 -34.21
CA LEU A 257 -3.02 14.45 -35.64
C LEU A 257 -4.51 14.73 -35.93
N LEU A 258 -5.43 14.09 -35.20
CA LEU A 258 -6.86 14.38 -35.28
C LEU A 258 -7.20 15.82 -34.87
N LYS A 259 -6.58 16.34 -33.80
CA LYS A 259 -6.71 17.76 -33.42
C LYS A 259 -6.24 18.66 -34.58
N GLY A 260 -5.11 18.34 -35.22
CA GLY A 260 -4.60 19.04 -36.39
C GLY A 260 -5.53 19.02 -37.61
N LEU A 261 -6.19 17.90 -37.90
CA LEU A 261 -7.22 17.81 -38.95
C LEU A 261 -8.45 18.69 -38.64
N GLY A 262 -8.75 18.86 -37.34
CA GLY A 262 -9.71 19.83 -36.80
C GLY A 262 -9.54 21.25 -37.31
N GLU A 263 -8.28 21.68 -37.41
CA GLU A 263 -7.86 23.04 -37.75
C GLU A 263 -7.75 23.29 -39.27
N ARG A 264 -8.15 22.33 -40.12
CA ARG A 264 -7.99 22.34 -41.59
C ARG A 264 -6.54 22.37 -42.08
N ASN A 265 -5.60 21.82 -41.30
CA ASN A 265 -4.21 21.63 -41.72
C ASN A 265 -4.13 20.71 -42.96
N LYS A 266 -3.21 21.00 -43.90
CA LYS A 266 -2.94 20.15 -45.07
C LYS A 266 -2.06 18.95 -44.68
N LEU A 267 -1.89 17.99 -45.59
CA LEU A 267 -1.03 16.84 -45.35
C LEU A 267 0.41 17.26 -45.03
N GLU A 268 0.94 18.28 -45.69
CA GLU A 268 2.29 18.79 -45.44
C GLU A 268 2.46 19.30 -44.01
N ASP A 269 1.43 19.95 -43.46
CA ASP A 269 1.43 20.45 -42.09
C ASP A 269 1.37 19.29 -41.08
N LEU A 270 0.58 18.24 -41.37
CA LEU A 270 0.51 17.03 -40.54
C LEU A 270 1.82 16.23 -40.58
N GLN A 271 2.46 16.16 -41.75
CA GLN A 271 3.77 15.54 -41.93
C GLN A 271 4.84 16.31 -41.14
N ALA A 272 4.88 17.64 -41.26
CA ALA A 272 5.79 18.47 -40.50
C ALA A 272 5.59 18.31 -38.99
N LYS A 273 4.34 18.21 -38.52
CA LYS A 273 4.03 17.89 -37.12
C LYS A 273 4.60 16.52 -36.73
N LEU A 274 4.33 15.47 -37.51
CA LEU A 274 4.85 14.12 -37.26
C LEU A 274 6.38 14.07 -37.22
N ASP A 275 7.05 14.85 -38.07
CA ASP A 275 8.52 14.92 -38.13
C ASP A 275 9.14 15.51 -36.85
N THR A 276 8.43 16.41 -36.17
CA THR A 276 8.87 17.00 -34.90
C THR A 276 8.59 16.12 -33.68
N MET A 277 7.80 15.05 -33.82
CA MET A 277 7.43 14.19 -32.69
C MET A 277 8.55 13.18 -32.37
N PRO A 278 9.04 13.13 -31.12
CA PRO A 278 9.99 12.12 -30.67
C PRO A 278 9.41 10.71 -30.79
N LYS A 279 10.28 9.71 -30.95
CA LYS A 279 9.88 8.28 -31.09
C LYS A 279 9.82 7.55 -29.75
N ASP A 280 10.44 8.08 -28.71
CA ASP A 280 10.42 7.57 -27.35
C ASP A 280 9.41 8.36 -26.50
N LEU A 281 8.82 7.69 -25.50
CA LEU A 281 7.78 8.28 -24.66
C LEU A 281 8.32 9.40 -23.75
N GLU A 282 9.52 9.26 -23.21
CA GLU A 282 10.13 10.25 -22.30
C GLU A 282 10.31 11.60 -23.01
N SER A 283 10.96 11.62 -24.17
CA SER A 283 11.12 12.83 -24.97
C SER A 283 9.78 13.38 -25.45
N TYR A 284 8.82 12.51 -25.77
CA TYR A 284 7.48 12.93 -26.16
C TYR A 284 6.72 13.59 -25.00
N PHE A 285 6.78 13.04 -23.79
CA PHE A 285 6.24 13.69 -22.59
C PHE A 285 6.93 15.02 -22.34
N LYS A 286 8.27 15.08 -22.44
CA LYS A 286 9.01 16.34 -22.32
C LYS A 286 8.52 17.40 -23.32
N GLN A 287 8.29 17.02 -24.58
CA GLN A 287 7.74 17.94 -25.58
C GLN A 287 6.34 18.45 -25.20
N ILE A 288 5.46 17.57 -24.70
CA ILE A 288 4.14 17.97 -24.19
C ILE A 288 4.27 18.95 -23.03
N PHE A 289 5.15 18.65 -22.07
CA PHE A 289 5.42 19.47 -20.89
C PHE A 289 6.00 20.85 -21.24
N ASP A 290 6.94 20.90 -22.18
CA ASP A 290 7.56 22.15 -22.63
C ASP A 290 6.59 22.98 -23.49
N GLY A 291 5.62 22.33 -24.14
CA GLY A 291 4.52 22.94 -24.87
C GLY A 291 3.38 23.51 -24.02
N ILE A 292 3.41 23.35 -22.68
CA ILE A 292 2.45 24.00 -21.79
C ILE A 292 2.70 25.51 -21.82
N ASP A 293 1.61 26.28 -22.02
CA ASP A 293 1.64 27.74 -22.06
C ASP A 293 2.29 28.28 -20.77
N THR A 294 3.20 29.24 -20.94
CA THR A 294 3.88 29.93 -19.84
C THR A 294 2.95 30.42 -18.73
N ALA A 295 1.73 30.86 -19.07
CA ALA A 295 0.74 31.34 -18.10
C ALA A 295 0.20 30.24 -17.18
N HIS A 296 0.28 28.96 -17.58
CA HIS A 296 -0.25 27.82 -16.85
C HIS A 296 0.82 26.88 -16.29
N ARG A 297 2.10 27.11 -16.59
CA ARG A 297 3.19 26.21 -16.17
C ARG A 297 3.25 25.99 -14.66
N THR A 298 3.05 27.04 -13.86
CA THR A 298 3.01 26.93 -12.39
C THR A 298 1.85 26.05 -11.94
N GLU A 299 0.64 26.30 -12.44
CA GLU A 299 -0.57 25.54 -12.09
C GLU A 299 -0.40 24.06 -12.48
N SER A 300 0.04 23.79 -13.70
CA SER A 300 0.30 22.42 -14.17
C SER A 300 1.36 21.72 -13.32
N ALA A 301 2.46 22.40 -12.97
CA ALA A 301 3.51 21.82 -12.15
C ALA A 301 3.01 21.43 -10.75
N LYS A 302 2.19 22.29 -10.13
CA LYS A 302 1.54 21.98 -8.84
C LYS A 302 0.61 20.77 -8.94
N VAL A 303 -0.21 20.69 -9.99
CA VAL A 303 -1.10 19.53 -10.23
C VAL A 303 -0.28 18.25 -10.35
N PHE A 304 0.77 18.24 -11.19
CA PHE A 304 1.62 17.06 -11.37
C PHE A 304 2.33 16.66 -10.08
N LEU A 305 2.91 17.61 -9.34
CA LEU A 305 3.56 17.33 -8.05
C LEU A 305 2.56 16.80 -7.02
N LEU A 306 1.37 17.39 -6.93
CA LEU A 306 0.31 16.92 -6.02
C LEU A 306 -0.06 15.46 -6.31
N THR A 307 -0.32 15.12 -7.58
CA THR A 307 -0.65 13.73 -7.99
C THR A 307 0.52 12.78 -7.74
N THR A 308 1.75 13.24 -7.94
CA THR A 308 2.97 12.43 -7.81
C THR A 308 3.31 12.10 -6.35
N HIS A 309 3.04 13.02 -5.41
CA HIS A 309 3.28 12.83 -3.97
C HIS A 309 2.13 12.16 -3.23
N ALA A 310 0.96 12.03 -3.87
CA ALA A 310 -0.17 11.38 -3.24
C ALA A 310 0.09 9.88 -3.01
N VAL A 311 -0.21 9.38 -1.80
CA VAL A 311 -0.07 7.95 -1.46
C VAL A 311 -1.13 7.05 -2.11
N GLN A 312 -2.18 7.66 -2.66
CA GLN A 312 -3.27 7.02 -3.40
C GLN A 312 -3.89 8.03 -4.37
N PRO A 313 -4.57 7.58 -5.45
CA PRO A 313 -5.24 8.49 -6.38
C PRO A 313 -6.21 9.44 -5.66
N LEU A 314 -6.04 10.74 -5.89
CA LEU A 314 -6.78 11.78 -5.19
C LEU A 314 -8.16 11.98 -5.81
N SER A 315 -9.13 12.31 -4.97
CA SER A 315 -10.47 12.73 -5.40
C SER A 315 -10.40 14.00 -6.26
N VAL A 316 -11.26 14.12 -7.28
CA VAL A 316 -11.40 15.35 -8.10
C VAL A 316 -11.65 16.60 -7.24
N ALA A 317 -12.29 16.42 -6.07
CA ALA A 317 -12.48 17.50 -5.10
C ALA A 317 -11.16 18.13 -4.64
N CYS A 318 -10.10 17.33 -4.45
CA CYS A 318 -8.79 17.83 -4.03
C CYS A 318 -8.20 18.81 -5.05
N TYR A 319 -8.35 18.55 -6.35
CA TYR A 319 -7.84 19.42 -7.41
C TYR A 319 -8.63 20.73 -7.52
N ARG A 320 -9.95 20.68 -7.33
CA ARG A 320 -10.77 21.91 -7.20
C ARG A 320 -10.29 22.78 -6.04
N TYR A 321 -9.91 22.16 -4.92
CA TYR A 321 -9.40 22.88 -3.76
C TYR A 321 -7.99 23.43 -3.97
N LEU A 322 -7.13 22.71 -4.70
CA LEU A 322 -5.80 23.20 -5.08
C LEU A 322 -5.89 24.54 -5.85
N GLU A 323 -6.89 24.72 -6.70
CA GLU A 323 -7.08 25.98 -7.44
C GLU A 323 -7.37 27.19 -6.54
N LYS A 324 -7.96 26.95 -5.36
CA LYS A 324 -8.22 28.02 -4.39
C LYS A 324 -6.97 28.48 -3.68
N GLU A 325 -5.94 27.64 -3.59
CA GLU A 325 -4.70 27.91 -2.84
C GLU A 325 -4.07 29.25 -3.22
N HIS A 326 -3.98 29.55 -4.52
CA HIS A 326 -3.38 30.80 -4.99
C HIS A 326 -4.21 32.05 -4.65
N ARG A 327 -5.54 31.92 -4.59
CA ARG A 327 -6.46 33.05 -4.38
C ARG A 327 -6.78 33.29 -2.91
N GLU A 328 -6.74 32.23 -2.10
CA GLU A 328 -7.23 32.20 -0.72
C GLU A 328 -6.22 31.45 0.19
N PRO A 329 -5.19 32.12 0.73
CA PRO A 329 -4.12 31.50 1.55
C PRO A 329 -4.56 30.81 2.85
N GLY A 330 -5.85 30.71 3.12
CA GLY A 330 -6.45 30.02 4.26
C GLY A 330 -7.65 29.14 3.89
N TYR A 331 -7.89 28.87 2.59
CA TYR A 331 -9.14 28.26 2.10
C TYR A 331 -9.56 27.02 2.88
N ALA A 332 -8.61 26.15 3.23
CA ALA A 332 -8.91 24.91 3.94
C ALA A 332 -9.14 25.13 5.45
N LEU A 333 -8.42 26.06 6.08
CA LEU A 333 -8.57 26.35 7.52
C LEU A 333 -9.85 27.14 7.79
N GLU A 334 -10.17 28.10 6.93
CA GLU A 334 -11.29 29.04 7.09
C GLU A 334 -12.60 28.53 6.48
N ALA A 335 -12.56 27.52 5.60
CA ALA A 335 -13.77 26.91 5.06
C ALA A 335 -14.71 26.42 6.16
N VAL A 336 -16.00 26.63 5.94
CA VAL A 336 -17.07 26.06 6.76
C VAL A 336 -17.21 24.56 6.50
N ILE A 337 -17.69 23.82 7.50
CA ILE A 337 -18.03 22.40 7.34
C ILE A 337 -19.37 22.34 6.61
N GLU A 338 -19.34 22.01 5.32
CA GLU A 338 -20.53 21.98 4.47
C GLU A 338 -20.45 20.80 3.49
N PRO A 339 -21.29 19.77 3.70
CA PRO A 339 -21.41 18.64 2.79
C PRO A 339 -21.73 19.04 1.35
N MET A 340 -20.95 18.53 0.40
CA MET A 340 -21.24 18.70 -1.02
C MET A 340 -22.42 17.80 -1.43
N SER A 341 -23.38 18.37 -2.17
CA SER A 341 -24.50 17.61 -2.73
C SER A 341 -24.02 16.71 -3.90
N PRO A 342 -24.72 15.61 -4.22
CA PRO A 342 -24.38 14.78 -5.38
C PRO A 342 -24.35 15.55 -6.71
N GLU A 343 -25.25 16.53 -6.87
CA GLU A 343 -25.32 17.39 -8.05
C GLU A 343 -24.09 18.30 -8.14
N GLN A 344 -23.68 18.87 -7.01
CA GLN A 344 -22.45 19.66 -6.93
C GLN A 344 -21.22 18.80 -7.26
N LEU A 345 -21.13 17.58 -6.74
CA LEU A 345 -20.04 16.65 -7.05
C LEU A 345 -19.95 16.33 -8.55
N THR A 346 -21.10 16.21 -9.23
CA THR A 346 -21.15 15.92 -10.66
C THR A 346 -20.64 17.11 -11.48
N LEU A 347 -21.04 18.34 -11.11
CA LEU A 347 -20.54 19.56 -11.74
C LEU A 347 -19.04 19.77 -11.49
N VAL A 348 -18.57 19.49 -10.27
CA VAL A 348 -17.15 19.55 -9.91
C VAL A 348 -16.34 18.57 -10.74
N HIS A 349 -16.87 17.37 -10.93
CA HIS A 349 -16.22 16.33 -11.72
C HIS A 349 -16.03 16.76 -13.18
N GLU A 350 -17.06 17.27 -13.86
CA GLU A 350 -16.96 17.72 -15.26
C GLU A 350 -15.97 18.88 -15.41
N ASP A 351 -16.08 19.89 -14.53
CA ASP A 351 -15.21 21.08 -14.51
C ASP A 351 -13.73 20.71 -14.27
N VAL A 352 -13.46 19.91 -13.23
CA VAL A 352 -12.10 19.45 -12.90
C VAL A 352 -11.52 18.57 -14.00
N ARG A 353 -12.33 17.69 -14.62
CA ARG A 353 -11.88 16.85 -15.74
C ARG A 353 -11.39 17.72 -16.90
N ASP A 354 -12.21 18.67 -17.34
CA ASP A 354 -11.85 19.55 -18.46
C ASP A 354 -10.62 20.40 -18.13
N ARG A 355 -10.55 20.89 -16.88
CA ARG A 355 -9.46 21.71 -16.40
C ARG A 355 -8.14 20.97 -16.27
N ILE A 356 -8.15 19.74 -15.76
CA ILE A 356 -6.97 18.87 -15.71
C ILE A 356 -6.52 18.52 -17.13
N ASN A 357 -7.44 18.17 -18.03
CA ASN A 357 -7.10 17.90 -19.42
C ASN A 357 -6.43 19.12 -20.08
N PHE A 358 -6.94 20.33 -19.80
CA PHE A 358 -6.36 21.58 -20.29
C PHE A 358 -4.95 21.85 -19.73
N LEU A 359 -4.75 21.73 -18.41
CA LEU A 359 -3.49 22.02 -17.72
C LEU A 359 -2.42 20.95 -17.97
N CYS A 360 -2.82 19.69 -18.00
CA CYS A 360 -1.93 18.54 -18.05
C CYS A 360 -1.86 17.88 -19.43
N LYS A 361 -2.55 18.43 -20.44
CA LYS A 361 -2.51 17.98 -21.85
C LYS A 361 -2.80 16.48 -22.00
N ASP A 362 -3.86 16.01 -21.34
CA ASP A 362 -4.31 14.61 -21.34
C ASP A 362 -3.35 13.61 -20.68
N LEU A 363 -2.32 14.05 -19.94
CA LEU A 363 -1.40 13.16 -19.21
C LEU A 363 -1.94 12.65 -17.87
N LEU A 364 -3.02 13.26 -17.38
CA LEU A 364 -3.82 12.82 -16.24
C LEU A 364 -5.24 12.53 -16.73
N GLU A 365 -5.88 11.52 -16.16
CA GLU A 365 -7.23 11.11 -16.48
C GLU A 365 -8.10 11.04 -15.22
N VAL A 366 -9.40 11.26 -15.40
CA VAL A 366 -10.39 11.16 -14.33
C VAL A 366 -11.15 9.85 -14.46
N ASN A 367 -10.91 8.94 -13.53
CA ASN A 367 -11.48 7.59 -13.51
C ASN A 367 -12.69 7.50 -12.57
N GLU A 368 -13.68 6.71 -12.98
CA GLU A 368 -14.79 6.27 -12.13
C GLU A 368 -14.34 5.09 -11.27
N THR A 369 -14.41 5.22 -9.95
CA THR A 369 -14.18 4.08 -9.06
C THR A 369 -15.38 3.13 -9.10
N LEU A 370 -15.13 1.84 -9.30
CA LEU A 370 -16.15 0.77 -9.33
C LEU A 370 -16.78 0.46 -7.95
N THR A 371 -16.46 1.22 -6.91
CA THR A 371 -17.06 1.03 -5.58
C THR A 371 -18.44 1.69 -5.52
N ASP A 372 -19.37 1.05 -4.81
CA ASP A 372 -20.80 1.41 -4.61
C ASP A 372 -21.06 2.81 -4.00
N GLN A 373 -20.00 3.61 -3.82
CA GLN A 373 -20.02 4.95 -3.28
C GLN A 373 -19.66 5.91 -4.42
N ARG A 374 -20.68 6.48 -5.08
CA ARG A 374 -20.62 7.51 -6.15
C ARG A 374 -19.93 8.85 -5.74
N LEU A 375 -18.96 8.80 -4.84
CA LEU A 375 -18.41 9.96 -4.13
C LEU A 375 -16.96 10.28 -4.46
N ASP A 376 -16.24 9.42 -5.19
CA ASP A 376 -14.83 9.68 -5.48
C ASP A 376 -14.50 9.32 -6.95
N TYR A 377 -14.77 10.26 -7.86
CA TYR A 377 -13.99 10.29 -9.10
C TYR A 377 -12.55 10.58 -8.71
N GLN A 378 -11.62 9.77 -9.20
CA GLN A 378 -10.20 9.88 -8.85
C GLN A 378 -9.40 10.32 -10.06
N VAL A 379 -8.42 11.18 -9.82
CA VAL A 379 -7.45 11.57 -10.85
C VAL A 379 -6.27 10.64 -10.74
N ASP A 380 -5.92 10.03 -11.87
CA ASP A 380 -4.75 9.18 -12.01
C ASP A 380 -3.95 9.60 -13.24
N PHE A 381 -2.74 9.07 -13.40
CA PHE A 381 -1.97 9.24 -14.62
C PHE A 381 -2.62 8.46 -15.76
N LEU A 382 -2.59 9.04 -16.98
CA LEU A 382 -2.98 8.34 -18.22
C LEU A 382 -2.30 6.97 -18.32
N HIS A 383 -1.03 6.91 -17.90
CA HIS A 383 -0.26 5.68 -17.82
C HIS A 383 0.89 5.86 -16.83
N ARG A 384 1.30 4.77 -16.16
CA ARG A 384 2.41 4.76 -15.19
C ARG A 384 3.69 5.42 -15.71
N THR A 385 3.99 5.30 -17.00
CA THR A 385 5.17 5.92 -17.62
C THR A 385 5.22 7.43 -17.46
N VAL A 386 4.06 8.10 -17.32
CA VAL A 386 4.01 9.53 -17.02
C VAL A 386 4.54 9.77 -15.60
N SER A 387 4.07 9.00 -14.61
CA SER A 387 4.57 9.07 -13.23
C SER A 387 6.07 8.76 -13.15
N ASP A 388 6.54 7.70 -13.83
CA ASP A 388 7.96 7.35 -13.88
C ASP A 388 8.80 8.54 -14.40
N PHE A 389 8.38 9.15 -15.52
CA PHE A 389 9.03 10.31 -16.13
C PHE A 389 9.06 11.52 -15.19
N LEU A 390 7.97 11.80 -14.47
CA LEU A 390 7.90 12.94 -13.55
C LEU A 390 8.77 12.75 -12.30
N MET A 391 9.00 11.51 -11.90
CA MET A 391 9.89 11.13 -10.79
C MET A 391 11.37 11.10 -11.19
N GLU A 392 11.70 11.19 -12.49
CA GLU A 392 13.09 11.32 -12.92
C GLU A 392 13.69 12.60 -12.34
N LYS A 393 14.93 12.49 -11.83
CA LYS A 393 15.57 13.55 -11.05
C LYS A 393 15.51 14.93 -11.72
N ASP A 394 15.83 15.00 -13.01
CA ASP A 394 15.91 16.27 -13.73
C ASP A 394 14.51 16.87 -13.97
N MET A 395 13.53 16.03 -14.32
CA MET A 395 12.14 16.47 -14.51
C MET A 395 11.49 16.87 -13.19
N TYR A 396 11.69 16.09 -12.13
CA TYR A 396 11.21 16.41 -10.79
C TYR A 396 11.75 17.76 -10.30
N GLN A 397 13.04 18.02 -10.50
CA GLN A 397 13.65 19.31 -10.17
C GLN A 397 13.06 20.47 -10.98
N ASP A 398 12.83 20.28 -12.28
CA ASP A 398 12.17 21.27 -13.13
C ASP A 398 10.73 21.54 -12.67
N LEU A 399 9.96 20.52 -12.30
CA LEU A 399 8.61 20.70 -11.73
C LEU A 399 8.62 21.51 -10.45
N VAL A 400 9.49 21.17 -9.50
CA VAL A 400 9.61 21.91 -8.23
C VAL A 400 9.99 23.37 -8.48
N GLN A 401 10.87 23.62 -9.45
CA GLN A 401 11.26 24.98 -9.85
C GLN A 401 10.10 25.74 -10.50
N ARG A 402 9.30 25.08 -11.36
CA ARG A 402 8.12 25.69 -12.01
C ARG A 402 6.98 25.94 -11.03
N ALA A 403 6.80 25.08 -10.03
CA ALA A 403 5.75 25.21 -9.02
C ALA A 403 6.05 26.32 -7.99
N THR A 404 7.33 26.68 -7.84
CA THR A 404 7.77 27.75 -6.94
C THR A 404 7.80 29.07 -7.73
N ASP A 405 6.90 30.00 -7.42
CA ASP A 405 6.97 31.33 -8.01
C ASP A 405 8.24 32.05 -7.52
N ASN A 406 8.91 32.80 -8.41
CA ASN A 406 10.21 33.46 -8.13
C ASN A 406 10.23 34.42 -6.91
N ASN A 407 9.08 34.71 -6.29
CA ASN A 407 8.91 35.64 -5.18
C ASN A 407 8.27 35.03 -3.93
N THR A 408 8.06 33.71 -3.85
CA THR A 408 7.42 33.05 -2.71
C THR A 408 8.30 31.98 -2.08
N ALA A 409 7.95 31.59 -0.84
CA ALA A 409 8.54 30.42 -0.21
C ALA A 409 8.33 29.19 -1.10
N LYS A 410 9.30 28.25 -1.07
CA LYS A 410 9.25 26.99 -1.80
C LYS A 410 7.87 26.33 -1.61
N TRP A 411 7.18 26.04 -2.72
CA TRP A 411 5.91 25.33 -2.66
C TRP A 411 6.14 23.88 -2.29
N ASP A 412 5.31 23.36 -1.38
CA ASP A 412 5.47 22.06 -0.74
C ASP A 412 4.24 21.18 -1.02
N ALA A 413 4.48 20.07 -1.72
CA ALA A 413 3.41 19.18 -2.16
C ALA A 413 2.72 18.47 -0.97
N HIS A 414 3.47 18.05 0.06
CA HIS A 414 2.90 17.42 1.24
C HIS A 414 2.03 18.40 2.03
N GLN A 415 2.45 19.66 2.12
CA GLN A 415 1.66 20.70 2.75
C GLN A 415 0.36 20.98 1.96
N ALA A 416 0.45 21.09 0.64
CA ALA A 416 -0.73 21.23 -0.21
C ALA A 416 -1.68 20.03 -0.07
N LEU A 417 -1.15 18.80 0.00
CA LEU A 417 -1.90 17.58 0.25
C LEU A 417 -2.64 17.61 1.59
N CYS A 418 -2.02 18.11 2.67
CA CYS A 418 -2.71 18.30 3.94
C CYS A 418 -3.92 19.25 3.80
N TYR A 419 -3.76 20.37 3.10
CA TYR A 419 -4.82 21.38 2.96
C TYR A 419 -5.97 20.92 2.05
N VAL A 420 -5.68 20.28 0.91
CA VAL A 420 -6.74 19.75 0.02
C VAL A 420 -7.51 18.62 0.67
N GLU A 421 -6.86 17.73 1.44
CA GLU A 421 -7.56 16.68 2.19
C GLU A 421 -8.37 17.23 3.36
N LEU A 422 -7.89 18.28 4.06
CA LEU A 422 -8.70 18.95 5.09
C LEU A 422 -9.95 19.60 4.49
N ALA A 423 -9.81 20.28 3.35
CA ALA A 423 -10.95 20.87 2.65
C ALA A 423 -11.92 19.80 2.15
N ARG A 424 -11.39 18.66 1.65
CA ARG A 424 -12.21 17.50 1.28
C ARG A 424 -12.96 16.94 2.48
N ALA A 425 -12.30 16.79 3.63
CA ALA A 425 -12.92 16.30 4.86
C ALA A 425 -14.14 17.15 5.23
N LYS A 426 -14.02 18.49 5.17
CA LYS A 426 -15.12 19.44 5.43
C LYS A 426 -16.31 19.32 4.48
N SER A 427 -16.10 18.72 3.30
CA SER A 427 -17.10 18.60 2.24
C SER A 427 -17.78 17.23 2.17
N LEU A 428 -17.42 16.28 3.04
CA LEU A 428 -17.93 14.92 2.98
C LEU A 428 -19.45 14.87 3.32
N PRO A 429 -20.26 14.09 2.58
CA PRO A 429 -21.68 13.95 2.82
C PRO A 429 -22.01 13.00 3.98
N LEU A 430 -21.59 13.38 5.19
CA LEU A 430 -21.73 12.59 6.42
C LEU A 430 -22.88 13.06 7.33
N LYS A 431 -23.94 13.65 6.75
CA LYS A 431 -25.10 14.23 7.50
C LYS A 431 -25.79 13.28 8.50
N HIS A 432 -25.59 11.96 8.41
CA HIS A 432 -26.21 10.95 9.28
C HIS A 432 -25.19 10.26 10.21
N GLY A 433 -24.05 10.89 10.46
CA GLY A 433 -22.98 10.39 11.32
C GLY A 433 -21.95 9.52 10.60
N ILE A 434 -20.81 9.32 11.25
CA ILE A 434 -19.64 8.63 10.70
C ILE A 434 -19.75 7.09 10.67
N GLN A 435 -20.70 6.50 11.40
CA GLN A 435 -20.73 5.06 11.72
C GLN A 435 -20.73 4.15 10.47
N ASN A 436 -21.50 4.50 9.43
CA ASN A 436 -21.58 3.71 8.20
C ASN A 436 -20.43 4.00 7.20
N ARG A 437 -19.51 4.92 7.55
CA ARG A 437 -18.43 5.40 6.66
C ARG A 437 -17.07 5.50 7.38
N LEU A 438 -16.89 4.80 8.50
CA LEU A 438 -15.67 4.84 9.32
C LEU A 438 -14.40 4.57 8.51
N ASN A 439 -14.43 3.61 7.59
CA ASN A 439 -13.27 3.30 6.75
C ASN A 439 -12.85 4.47 5.84
N VAL A 440 -13.81 5.21 5.28
CA VAL A 440 -13.53 6.38 4.42
C VAL A 440 -12.95 7.51 5.26
N VAL A 441 -13.53 7.76 6.44
CA VAL A 441 -13.07 8.80 7.36
C VAL A 441 -11.67 8.48 7.88
N PHE A 442 -11.41 7.25 8.32
CA PHE A 442 -10.09 6.86 8.83
C PHE A 442 -9.03 6.80 7.75
N SER A 443 -9.38 6.36 6.52
CA SER A 443 -8.47 6.47 5.37
C SER A 443 -8.04 7.92 5.11
N LEU A 444 -8.99 8.87 5.13
CA LEU A 444 -8.70 10.30 4.98
C LEU A 444 -7.80 10.80 6.11
N VAL A 445 -8.19 10.56 7.37
CA VAL A 445 -7.45 11.00 8.55
C VAL A 445 -6.02 10.48 8.49
N ASP A 446 -5.82 9.20 8.22
CA ASP A 446 -4.50 8.58 8.18
C ASP A 446 -3.62 9.16 7.09
N THR A 447 -4.20 9.35 5.91
CA THR A 447 -3.53 9.96 4.77
C THR A 447 -3.07 11.39 5.10
N LEU A 448 -3.94 12.20 5.72
CA LEU A 448 -3.60 13.57 6.12
C LEU A 448 -2.53 13.59 7.23
N MET A 449 -2.65 12.70 8.22
CA MET A 449 -1.69 12.58 9.33
C MET A 449 -0.30 12.15 8.82
N PHE A 450 -0.25 11.28 7.80
CA PHE A 450 0.97 10.93 7.10
C PHE A 450 1.61 12.13 6.40
N TYR A 451 0.83 12.89 5.61
CA TYR A 451 1.37 14.09 4.97
C TYR A 451 1.84 15.13 6.01
N ALA A 452 1.13 15.29 7.12
CA ALA A 452 1.54 16.19 8.19
C ALA A 452 2.87 15.77 8.82
N HIS A 453 3.13 14.46 8.94
CA HIS A 453 4.42 13.95 9.40
C HIS A 453 5.54 14.26 8.41
N GLU A 454 5.30 14.11 7.10
CA GLU A 454 6.28 14.48 6.08
C GLU A 454 6.62 15.97 6.13
N VAL A 455 5.61 16.82 6.28
CA VAL A 455 5.83 18.27 6.45
C VAL A 455 6.63 18.57 7.72
N GLU A 456 6.39 17.88 8.84
CA GLU A 456 7.20 18.04 10.06
C GLU A 456 8.68 17.68 9.83
N ILE A 457 8.94 16.62 9.05
CA ILE A 457 10.30 16.20 8.71
C ILE A 457 10.97 17.23 7.80
N GLU A 458 10.28 17.69 6.76
CA GLU A 458 10.84 18.59 5.73
C GLU A 458 11.02 20.02 6.26
N GLN A 459 10.00 20.57 6.91
CA GLN A 459 9.96 21.97 7.35
C GLN A 459 10.48 22.17 8.78
N LYS A 460 10.66 21.09 9.56
CA LYS A 460 11.03 21.14 10.99
C LYS A 460 10.07 21.98 11.83
N ALA A 461 8.80 22.03 11.46
CA ALA A 461 7.75 22.79 12.13
C ALA A 461 6.43 21.99 12.24
N PRO A 462 5.71 22.07 13.37
CA PRO A 462 4.46 21.35 13.56
C PRO A 462 3.30 21.99 12.78
N GLN A 463 2.40 21.14 12.27
CA GLN A 463 1.19 21.58 11.57
C GLN A 463 -0.01 21.74 12.52
N THR A 464 0.19 22.37 13.68
CA THR A 464 -0.78 22.40 14.80
C THR A 464 -2.16 22.87 14.40
N LYS A 465 -2.27 24.03 13.72
CA LYS A 465 -3.56 24.60 13.32
C LYS A 465 -4.33 23.65 12.39
N LEU A 466 -3.63 23.00 11.47
CA LEU A 466 -4.23 22.08 10.52
C LEU A 466 -4.75 20.81 11.20
N LEU A 467 -3.94 20.24 12.09
CA LEU A 467 -4.28 19.04 12.86
C LEU A 467 -5.45 19.28 13.82
N GLU A 468 -5.50 20.45 14.48
CA GLU A 468 -6.64 20.85 15.32
C GLU A 468 -7.93 21.04 14.50
N GLN A 469 -7.82 21.59 13.28
CA GLN A 469 -8.97 21.70 12.40
C GLN A 469 -9.46 20.33 11.94
N LEU A 470 -8.57 19.39 11.62
CA LEU A 470 -8.96 18.02 11.29
C LEU A 470 -9.76 17.39 12.44
N ASP A 471 -9.23 17.46 13.67
CA ASP A 471 -9.89 16.90 14.85
C ASP A 471 -11.28 17.50 15.09
N ARG A 472 -11.40 18.82 14.91
CA ARG A 472 -12.68 19.53 14.98
C ARG A 472 -13.69 19.06 13.93
N VAL A 473 -13.25 18.88 12.68
CA VAL A 473 -14.14 18.47 11.57
C VAL A 473 -14.71 17.08 11.81
N ILE A 474 -13.88 16.13 12.23
CA ILE A 474 -14.35 14.76 12.48
C ILE A 474 -15.25 14.72 13.73
N SER A 475 -14.93 15.52 14.75
CA SER A 475 -15.78 15.67 15.94
C SER A 475 -17.19 16.18 15.59
N ASP A 476 -17.30 17.20 14.73
CA ASP A 476 -18.58 17.74 14.27
C ASP A 476 -19.46 16.68 13.57
N TYR A 477 -18.85 15.80 12.77
CA TYR A 477 -19.57 14.67 12.17
C TYR A 477 -19.94 13.57 13.17
N ALA A 478 -19.16 13.39 14.24
CA ALA A 478 -19.39 12.39 15.27
C ALA A 478 -20.47 12.81 16.27
N ASP A 479 -20.59 14.11 16.58
CA ASP A 479 -21.53 14.67 17.55
C ASP A 479 -23.02 14.39 17.21
N ASN A 480 -23.31 13.98 15.98
CA ASN A 480 -24.64 13.53 15.55
C ASN A 480 -24.99 12.08 15.92
N GLY A 481 -24.15 11.37 16.69
CA GLY A 481 -24.44 9.99 17.10
C GLY A 481 -23.45 9.31 18.05
N MET A 482 -22.37 9.97 18.49
CA MET A 482 -21.40 9.43 19.45
C MET A 482 -21.37 10.25 20.75
N VAL A 483 -21.30 9.57 21.89
CA VAL A 483 -21.20 10.19 23.24
C VAL A 483 -19.74 10.53 23.61
N TYR A 484 -18.78 10.05 22.82
CA TYR A 484 -17.36 10.05 23.12
C TYR A 484 -16.54 10.53 21.92
N HIS A 485 -15.28 10.90 22.15
CA HIS A 485 -14.38 11.37 21.10
C HIS A 485 -14.26 10.33 19.96
N TRP A 486 -14.31 10.77 18.70
CA TRP A 486 -14.40 9.90 17.52
C TRP A 486 -13.25 8.89 17.38
N THR A 487 -12.08 9.19 17.95
CA THR A 487 -10.94 8.24 17.98
C THR A 487 -11.22 6.95 18.74
N ASN A 488 -12.27 6.89 19.56
CA ASN A 488 -12.69 5.66 20.26
C ASN A 488 -13.38 4.65 19.32
N ALA A 489 -13.96 5.12 18.21
CA ALA A 489 -14.51 4.23 17.18
C ALA A 489 -13.41 3.55 16.34
N ARG A 490 -12.18 4.03 16.43
CA ARG A 490 -11.03 3.51 15.69
C ARG A 490 -10.43 2.27 16.33
N ASP A 491 -10.22 2.33 17.64
CA ASP A 491 -9.66 1.24 18.45
C ASP A 491 -10.67 0.87 19.54
N PRO A 492 -11.78 0.17 19.20
CA PRO A 492 -12.73 -0.27 20.21
C PRO A 492 -12.02 -1.23 21.20
N PRO A 493 -12.29 -1.14 22.52
CA PRO A 493 -11.72 -2.06 23.50
C PRO A 493 -12.14 -3.49 23.17
N ARG A 494 -11.19 -4.43 23.16
CA ARG A 494 -11.47 -5.86 22.91
C ARG A 494 -12.05 -6.50 24.18
N GLY A 495 -13.05 -7.37 24.05
CA GLY A 495 -13.55 -8.23 25.15
C GLY A 495 -14.34 -7.50 26.26
N LEU A 496 -14.13 -7.89 27.53
CA LEU A 496 -14.91 -7.44 28.71
C LEU A 496 -14.65 -5.98 29.16
N TYR A 497 -13.88 -5.19 28.40
CA TYR A 497 -13.37 -3.86 28.81
C TYR A 497 -14.14 -2.67 28.19
N PHE A 498 -15.47 -2.80 28.05
CA PHE A 498 -16.34 -1.75 27.48
C PHE A 498 -16.31 -0.42 28.25
N ASP A 499 -15.93 -0.44 29.54
CA ASP A 499 -15.86 0.74 30.42
C ASP A 499 -14.76 1.75 30.02
N GLU A 500 -13.88 1.41 29.06
CA GLU A 500 -12.76 2.26 28.64
C GLU A 500 -12.90 2.90 27.24
N TYR A 501 -14.07 2.78 26.61
CA TYR A 501 -14.40 3.38 25.31
C TYR A 501 -14.35 4.93 25.28
N ASN A 502 -13.90 5.62 26.33
CA ASN A 502 -13.89 7.08 26.43
C ASN A 502 -12.50 7.71 26.60
N TYR A 503 -11.42 6.94 26.40
CA TYR A 503 -10.08 7.40 26.75
C TYR A 503 -9.14 7.59 25.56
N ASN A 504 -9.53 7.26 24.33
CA ASN A 504 -8.75 7.64 23.15
C ASN A 504 -8.86 9.16 22.93
N SER A 505 -7.75 9.78 22.52
CA SER A 505 -7.70 11.20 22.20
C SER A 505 -6.93 11.43 20.91
N PHE A 506 -7.16 12.58 20.27
CA PHE A 506 -6.41 12.97 19.08
C PHE A 506 -4.89 13.02 19.32
N LEU A 507 -4.46 13.40 20.54
CA LEU A 507 -3.03 13.38 20.90
C LEU A 507 -2.45 11.95 20.94
N ALA A 508 -3.25 10.94 21.36
CA ALA A 508 -2.81 9.54 21.31
C ALA A 508 -2.65 9.06 19.87
N LEU A 509 -3.59 9.45 19.00
CA LEU A 509 -3.48 9.18 17.57
C LEU A 509 -2.24 9.85 16.97
N ALA A 510 -1.96 11.12 17.31
CA ALA A 510 -0.77 11.83 16.85
C ALA A 510 0.55 11.15 17.31
N VAL A 511 0.58 10.56 18.51
CA VAL A 511 1.71 9.73 18.96
C VAL A 511 1.88 8.50 18.07
N GLN A 512 0.80 7.79 17.74
CA GLN A 512 0.87 6.61 16.86
C GLN A 512 1.26 6.99 15.43
N SER A 513 0.84 8.16 14.96
CA SER A 513 1.20 8.74 13.65
C SER A 513 2.56 9.44 13.63
N ARG A 514 3.36 9.34 14.70
CA ARG A 514 4.74 9.87 14.78
C ARG A 514 4.87 11.39 14.58
N LEU A 515 3.83 12.17 14.91
CA LEU A 515 3.85 13.64 14.83
C LEU A 515 4.61 14.26 16.02
N GLY A 516 5.92 14.04 16.07
CA GLY A 516 6.78 14.37 17.19
C GLY A 516 6.81 15.86 17.55
N LEU A 517 6.80 16.76 16.55
CA LEU A 517 6.85 18.20 16.82
C LEU A 517 5.51 18.70 17.35
N TYR A 518 4.40 18.25 16.78
CA TYR A 518 3.06 18.55 17.29
C TYR A 518 2.87 18.05 18.73
N VAL A 519 3.23 16.80 19.01
CA VAL A 519 3.13 16.22 20.36
C VAL A 519 3.99 17.03 21.34
N LYS A 520 5.20 17.39 20.95
CA LYS A 520 6.10 18.22 21.78
C LYS A 520 5.47 19.58 22.10
N GLU A 521 4.94 20.30 21.10
CA GLU A 521 4.29 21.60 21.29
C GLU A 521 3.08 21.51 22.23
N LYS A 522 2.26 20.46 22.09
CA LYS A 522 1.11 20.21 22.98
C LYS A 522 1.52 19.93 24.41
N LEU A 523 2.57 19.14 24.62
CA LEU A 523 3.07 18.82 25.97
C LEU A 523 3.84 20.00 26.59
N ASP A 524 4.52 20.82 25.80
CA ASP A 524 5.16 22.06 26.26
C ASP A 524 4.13 23.09 26.72
N SER A 525 3.04 23.26 25.95
CA SER A 525 1.97 24.20 26.29
C SER A 525 1.06 23.72 27.43
N LYS A 526 0.81 22.40 27.53
CA LYS A 526 -0.04 21.81 28.57
C LYS A 526 0.57 20.52 29.14
N PRO A 527 1.57 20.61 30.04
CA PRO A 527 2.25 19.43 30.60
C PRO A 527 1.32 18.45 31.33
N ASN A 528 0.21 18.95 31.91
CA ASN A 528 -0.76 18.13 32.62
C ASN A 528 -1.48 17.12 31.71
N LEU A 529 -1.50 17.31 30.38
CA LEU A 529 -2.13 16.36 29.45
C LEU A 529 -1.56 14.95 29.59
N LEU A 530 -0.27 14.84 29.88
CA LEU A 530 0.40 13.57 30.06
C LEU A 530 -0.10 12.82 31.31
N ARG A 531 -0.27 13.53 32.43
CA ARG A 531 -0.71 12.95 33.73
C ARG A 531 -2.21 12.77 33.83
N ALA A 532 -2.98 13.59 33.10
CA ALA A 532 -4.43 13.53 33.08
C ALA A 532 -4.99 12.46 32.13
N LYS A 533 -4.13 11.77 31.37
CA LYS A 533 -4.54 10.73 30.44
C LYS A 533 -4.95 9.47 31.21
N SER A 534 -6.25 9.22 31.28
CA SER A 534 -6.80 7.95 31.78
C SER A 534 -6.77 6.84 30.71
N GLY A 535 -6.90 5.58 31.12
CA GLY A 535 -6.88 4.42 30.21
C GLY A 535 -5.48 4.07 29.72
N ARG A 536 -5.32 3.86 28.41
CA ARG A 536 -4.03 3.56 27.78
C ARG A 536 -3.06 4.77 27.81
N PRO A 537 -1.85 4.68 28.39
CA PRO A 537 -0.90 5.79 28.45
C PRO A 537 -0.25 6.10 27.09
N PHE A 538 0.12 7.36 26.83
CA PHE A 538 0.80 7.76 25.57
C PHE A 538 2.09 6.97 25.28
N LEU A 539 2.86 6.66 26.32
CA LEU A 539 4.10 5.87 26.19
C LEU A 539 3.81 4.47 25.62
N ASP A 540 2.68 3.88 25.98
CA ASP A 540 2.28 2.57 25.48
C ASP A 540 1.81 2.62 24.02
N TYR A 541 1.16 3.72 23.59
CA TYR A 541 0.85 3.95 22.17
C TYR A 541 2.13 4.06 21.31
N ALA A 542 3.18 4.72 21.83
CA ALA A 542 4.45 4.86 21.13
C ALA A 542 5.23 3.54 21.04
N LEU A 543 5.22 2.73 22.10
CA LEU A 543 5.94 1.44 22.16
C LEU A 543 5.22 0.31 21.42
N ARG A 544 3.89 0.33 21.41
CA ARG A 544 3.04 -0.71 20.80
C ARG A 544 1.98 -0.08 19.89
N PRO A 545 2.38 0.61 18.81
CA PRO A 545 1.42 1.23 17.91
C PRO A 545 0.52 0.14 17.30
N ASN A 546 -0.78 0.24 17.55
CA ASN A 546 -1.79 -0.63 16.94
C ASN A 546 -2.63 0.24 16.01
N ILE A 547 -2.08 0.61 14.84
CA ILE A 547 -2.86 1.30 13.82
C ILE A 547 -3.32 0.25 12.81
N VAL A 548 -4.59 -0.15 12.91
CA VAL A 548 -5.28 -0.76 11.78
C VAL A 548 -5.81 0.39 10.93
N THR A 549 -5.27 0.53 9.72
CA THR A 549 -5.73 1.53 8.76
C THR A 549 -6.25 0.82 7.52
N PRO A 550 -7.39 1.26 6.94
CA PRO A 550 -7.85 0.77 5.63
C PRO A 550 -6.84 1.05 4.50
N THR A 551 -5.93 2.01 4.70
CA THR A 551 -4.95 2.45 3.71
C THR A 551 -3.53 2.16 4.22
N ARG A 552 -2.83 1.18 3.63
CA ARG A 552 -1.44 0.88 4.02
C ARG A 552 -0.53 2.05 3.59
N LEU A 553 -0.01 2.81 4.56
CA LEU A 553 0.85 3.98 4.37
C LEU A 553 2.35 3.60 4.40
N PRO A 554 3.23 4.29 3.63
CA PRO A 554 4.65 3.95 3.54
C PRO A 554 5.41 3.93 4.88
N GLN A 555 4.99 4.75 5.85
CA GLN A 555 5.72 5.00 7.10
C GLN A 555 5.23 4.24 8.31
N LEU A 556 4.11 3.52 8.22
CA LEU A 556 3.64 2.62 9.29
C LEU A 556 4.46 1.32 9.31
N VAL A 557 5.77 1.45 9.07
CA VAL A 557 6.78 0.41 9.17
C VAL A 557 6.84 -0.06 10.62
N GLU A 558 7.04 -1.36 10.78
CA GLU A 558 6.94 -2.20 11.98
C GLU A 558 7.82 -1.81 13.21
N PHE A 559 8.38 -0.60 13.26
CA PHE A 559 9.33 -0.15 14.26
C PHE A 559 8.74 0.87 15.24
N ILE A 560 9.29 0.86 16.45
CA ILE A 560 9.01 1.87 17.48
C ILE A 560 9.66 3.18 17.05
N ASP A 561 8.94 4.29 17.18
CA ASP A 561 9.52 5.62 17.04
C ASP A 561 10.28 5.96 18.33
N PHE A 562 11.60 5.75 18.30
CA PHE A 562 12.46 5.99 19.46
C PHE A 562 12.46 7.47 19.89
N ASP A 563 12.34 8.40 18.94
CA ASP A 563 12.32 9.83 19.25
C ASP A 563 11.04 10.23 19.96
N MET A 564 9.90 9.66 19.55
CA MET A 564 8.64 9.80 20.27
C MET A 564 8.71 9.21 21.69
N VAL A 565 9.26 8.01 21.85
CA VAL A 565 9.46 7.37 23.17
C VAL A 565 10.33 8.25 24.07
N ARG A 566 11.44 8.76 23.54
CA ARG A 566 12.34 9.65 24.25
C ARG A 566 11.65 10.95 24.66
N LEU A 567 10.92 11.59 23.75
CA LEU A 567 10.14 12.77 24.03
C LEU A 567 9.17 12.55 25.20
N LEU A 568 8.38 11.49 25.17
CA LEU A 568 7.40 11.20 26.21
C LEU A 568 8.06 10.95 27.58
N LEU A 569 9.14 10.18 27.62
CA LEU A 569 9.90 9.93 28.84
C LEU A 569 10.58 11.19 29.39
N ASP A 570 11.11 12.05 28.53
CA ASP A 570 11.69 13.35 28.92
C ASP A 570 10.62 14.32 29.46
N LYS A 571 9.38 14.20 29.00
CA LYS A 571 8.21 14.91 29.54
C LYS A 571 7.62 14.27 30.81
N GLY A 572 8.20 13.18 31.29
CA GLY A 572 7.85 12.55 32.56
C GLY A 572 6.84 11.41 32.46
N ALA A 573 6.72 10.74 31.31
CA ALA A 573 5.92 9.53 31.19
C ALA A 573 6.48 8.43 32.09
N ASN A 574 5.61 7.73 32.80
CA ASN A 574 6.03 6.71 33.75
C ASN A 574 6.07 5.33 33.06
N PRO A 575 7.25 4.70 32.90
CA PRO A 575 7.34 3.35 32.32
C PRO A 575 6.63 2.28 33.17
N ASN A 576 6.38 2.54 34.45
CA ASN A 576 5.67 1.63 35.35
C ASN A 576 4.19 2.01 35.53
N GLU A 577 3.66 2.92 34.71
CA GLU A 577 2.23 3.23 34.72
C GLU A 577 1.42 1.99 34.37
N LYS A 578 0.35 1.75 35.12
CA LYS A 578 -0.52 0.59 34.94
C LYS A 578 -1.50 0.86 33.81
N VAL A 579 -1.63 -0.09 32.89
CA VAL A 579 -2.53 0.02 31.75
C VAL A 579 -3.78 -0.79 32.02
N SER A 580 -4.88 -0.09 32.29
CA SER A 580 -6.14 -0.68 32.78
C SER A 580 -6.78 -1.66 31.78
N ILE A 581 -6.80 -1.35 30.47
CA ILE A 581 -7.26 -2.27 29.40
C ILE A 581 -6.47 -3.58 29.30
N TYR A 582 -5.27 -3.67 29.89
CA TYR A 582 -4.44 -4.88 29.90
C TYR A 582 -4.32 -5.44 31.31
N GLY A 583 -5.41 -5.42 32.09
CA GLY A 583 -5.44 -6.01 33.43
C GLY A 583 -4.51 -5.31 34.42
N ASN A 584 -4.28 -4.01 34.25
CA ASN A 584 -3.35 -3.20 35.06
C ASN A 584 -1.88 -3.64 34.99
N ILE A 585 -1.48 -4.35 33.93
CA ILE A 585 -0.07 -4.63 33.62
C ILE A 585 0.63 -3.30 33.28
N THR A 586 1.89 -3.14 33.70
CA THR A 586 2.62 -1.89 33.45
C THR A 586 3.01 -1.71 31.99
N VAL A 587 3.22 -0.46 31.55
CA VAL A 587 3.73 -0.16 30.20
C VAL A 587 5.04 -0.92 29.92
N TRP A 588 5.96 -0.93 30.88
CA TRP A 588 7.22 -1.67 30.82
C TRP A 588 7.01 -3.17 30.61
N ALA A 589 6.11 -3.78 31.37
CA ALA A 589 5.79 -5.19 31.24
C ALA A 589 5.21 -5.53 29.87
N LEU A 590 4.26 -4.74 29.38
CA LEU A 590 3.61 -4.96 28.09
C LEU A 590 4.58 -4.81 26.92
N PHE A 591 5.49 -3.83 27.01
CA PHE A 591 6.57 -3.66 26.05
C PHE A 591 7.49 -4.89 26.00
N LEU A 592 7.95 -5.38 27.15
CA LEU A 592 8.80 -6.57 27.23
C LEU A 592 8.11 -7.82 26.68
N LEU A 593 6.84 -8.05 27.04
CA LEU A 593 6.05 -9.16 26.52
C LEU A 593 5.93 -9.09 25.00
N SER A 594 5.61 -7.91 24.46
CA SER A 594 5.50 -7.73 23.01
C SER A 594 6.81 -7.97 22.28
N CYS A 595 7.94 -7.55 22.85
CA CYS A 595 9.26 -7.83 22.27
C CYS A 595 9.60 -9.33 22.35
N TYR A 596 9.26 -9.99 23.46
CA TYR A 596 9.50 -11.41 23.68
C TYR A 596 8.71 -12.28 22.70
N GLU A 597 7.42 -12.01 22.52
CA GLU A 597 6.55 -12.73 21.58
C GLU A 597 7.01 -12.60 20.12
N LYS A 598 7.60 -11.45 19.77
CA LYS A 598 8.02 -11.12 18.41
C LYS A 598 9.52 -11.32 18.15
N LYS A 599 10.28 -11.84 19.13
CA LYS A 599 11.75 -11.91 19.08
C LYS A 599 12.28 -12.76 17.92
N ASP A 600 11.56 -13.78 17.49
CA ASP A 600 12.03 -14.70 16.44
C ASP A 600 11.64 -14.23 15.04
N ILE A 601 10.69 -13.30 14.93
CA ILE A 601 10.12 -12.83 13.65
C ILE A 601 10.75 -11.49 13.24
N LYS A 602 11.13 -10.64 14.20
CA LYS A 602 11.56 -9.27 13.92
C LYS A 602 13.05 -9.15 13.56
N SER A 603 13.32 -8.23 12.64
CA SER A 603 14.66 -7.98 12.09
C SER A 603 15.65 -7.48 13.15
N SER A 604 16.96 -7.61 12.88
CA SER A 604 18.01 -7.09 13.77
C SER A 604 17.88 -5.59 14.02
N GLN A 605 17.39 -4.82 13.05
CA GLN A 605 17.15 -3.38 13.21
C GLN A 605 15.99 -3.09 14.17
N ALA A 606 14.92 -3.89 14.15
CA ALA A 606 13.83 -3.77 15.13
C ALA A 606 14.35 -4.03 16.55
N LYS A 607 15.13 -5.10 16.71
CA LYS A 607 15.75 -5.45 17.99
C LYS A 607 16.69 -4.35 18.49
N GLU A 608 17.42 -3.69 17.61
CA GLU A 608 18.25 -2.55 17.98
C GLU A 608 17.42 -1.39 18.55
N THR A 609 16.31 -1.04 17.90
CA THR A 609 15.41 0.01 18.39
C THR A 609 14.74 -0.37 19.71
N TRP A 610 14.32 -1.63 19.86
CA TRP A 610 13.79 -2.15 21.13
C TRP A 610 14.83 -2.07 22.25
N PHE A 611 16.07 -2.41 21.97
CA PHE A 611 17.16 -2.32 22.93
C PHE A 611 17.35 -0.88 23.43
N LYS A 612 17.43 0.08 22.51
CA LYS A 612 17.55 1.51 22.86
C LYS A 612 16.36 2.00 23.68
N ALA A 613 15.14 1.62 23.30
CA ALA A 613 13.94 1.96 24.06
C ALA A 613 13.97 1.34 25.47
N ALA A 614 14.37 0.07 25.60
CA ALA A 614 14.50 -0.63 26.87
C ALA A 614 15.52 0.03 27.79
N GLU A 615 16.71 0.32 27.27
CA GLU A 615 17.76 1.06 27.96
C GLU A 615 17.24 2.40 28.48
N LEU A 616 16.56 3.17 27.63
CA LEU A 616 16.03 4.47 28.01
C LEU A 616 14.95 4.37 29.09
N MET A 617 14.03 3.40 28.99
CA MET A 617 13.02 3.15 30.01
C MET A 617 13.65 2.79 31.36
N ILE A 618 14.70 1.96 31.37
CA ILE A 618 15.44 1.60 32.59
C ILE A 618 16.11 2.83 33.21
N ARG A 619 16.79 3.65 32.40
CA ARG A 619 17.37 4.94 32.85
C ARG A 619 16.32 5.87 33.46
N LYS A 620 15.07 5.77 32.98
CA LYS A 620 13.91 6.56 33.44
C LYS A 620 13.08 5.85 34.51
N GLY A 621 13.60 4.78 35.11
CA GLY A 621 13.05 4.17 36.31
C GLY A 621 12.16 2.94 36.10
N ALA A 622 12.19 2.29 34.93
CA ALA A 622 11.47 1.03 34.71
C ALA A 622 11.89 -0.07 35.71
N ASP A 623 10.91 -0.83 36.21
CA ASP A 623 11.15 -1.86 37.23
C ASP A 623 11.97 -3.04 36.66
N ARG A 624 13.25 -3.11 37.05
CA ARG A 624 14.18 -4.18 36.65
C ARG A 624 13.90 -5.50 37.36
N LYS A 625 13.23 -5.47 38.52
CA LYS A 625 12.88 -6.65 39.33
C LYS A 625 11.50 -7.20 38.97
N LEU A 626 10.84 -6.58 38.00
CA LEU A 626 9.57 -7.03 37.45
C LEU A 626 9.68 -8.52 37.08
N LYS A 627 8.73 -9.28 37.60
CA LYS A 627 8.50 -10.66 37.24
C LYS A 627 7.22 -10.76 36.43
N LEU A 628 7.29 -11.47 35.32
CA LEU A 628 6.20 -11.65 34.39
C LEU A 628 5.88 -13.13 34.29
N GLU A 629 4.63 -13.47 34.55
CA GLU A 629 4.09 -14.76 34.16
C GLU A 629 3.74 -14.68 32.67
N THR A 630 4.45 -15.43 31.85
CA THR A 630 4.18 -15.58 30.42
C THR A 630 4.14 -17.06 30.05
N THR A 631 3.77 -17.38 28.83
CA THR A 631 3.79 -18.75 28.32
C THR A 631 4.93 -18.91 27.32
N ARG A 632 5.81 -19.89 27.55
CA ARG A 632 6.86 -20.31 26.63
C ARG A 632 6.32 -21.44 25.76
N ARG A 633 6.46 -21.30 24.45
CA ARG A 633 6.08 -22.33 23.48
C ARG A 633 7.18 -23.38 23.41
N GLU A 634 6.88 -24.59 23.86
CA GLU A 634 7.81 -25.74 23.77
C GLU A 634 7.34 -26.73 22.70
N LYS A 635 8.27 -27.23 21.90
CA LYS A 635 8.03 -28.24 20.86
C LYS A 635 8.35 -29.63 21.41
N MET A 636 7.35 -30.50 21.49
CA MET A 636 7.47 -31.89 21.91
C MET A 636 7.24 -32.84 20.72
N ALA A 637 7.91 -33.98 20.73
CA ALA A 637 7.72 -35.02 19.72
C ALA A 637 6.38 -35.76 19.92
N ASN A 638 5.70 -36.11 18.81
CA ASN A 638 4.36 -36.72 18.81
C ASN A 638 4.17 -37.96 19.71
N HIS A 639 5.21 -38.74 20.00
CA HIS A 639 5.09 -39.91 20.88
C HIS A 639 4.82 -39.56 22.36
N LEU A 640 4.86 -38.27 22.71
CA LEU A 640 4.60 -37.75 24.06
C LEU A 640 3.18 -37.15 24.20
N GLU A 641 2.26 -37.42 23.28
CA GLU A 641 0.89 -36.88 23.26
C GLU A 641 0.10 -37.16 24.54
N ALA A 642 0.26 -38.34 25.13
CA ALA A 642 -0.35 -38.70 26.40
C ALA A 642 0.20 -37.88 27.59
N GLU A 643 1.50 -37.55 27.58
CA GLU A 643 2.12 -36.69 28.59
C GLU A 643 1.71 -35.23 28.41
N ALA A 644 1.68 -34.72 27.17
CA ALA A 644 1.19 -33.38 26.86
C ALA A 644 -0.28 -33.19 27.27
N ALA A 645 -1.15 -34.17 26.99
CA ALA A 645 -2.55 -34.15 27.40
C ALA A 645 -2.74 -34.25 28.93
N ALA A 646 -1.87 -34.99 29.62
CA ALA A 646 -1.86 -35.07 31.09
C ALA A 646 -1.44 -33.74 31.74
N LEU A 647 -0.47 -33.03 31.14
CA LEU A 647 -0.01 -31.72 31.60
C LEU A 647 -1.12 -30.66 31.54
N VAL A 648 -1.89 -30.58 30.44
CA VAL A 648 -3.05 -29.66 30.31
C VAL A 648 -4.12 -29.90 31.37
N LYS A 649 -4.44 -31.16 31.68
CA LYS A 649 -5.46 -31.53 32.68
C LYS A 649 -5.14 -31.05 34.10
N THR A 650 -3.88 -30.77 34.40
CA THR A 650 -3.46 -30.25 35.73
C THR A 650 -3.65 -28.74 35.91
N ALA A 651 -4.35 -28.06 34.98
CA ALA A 651 -4.60 -26.60 34.97
C ALA A 651 -3.33 -25.74 34.98
N LYS A 652 -2.17 -26.34 34.66
CA LYS A 652 -0.87 -25.69 34.57
C LYS A 652 -0.49 -25.24 33.16
N TYR A 653 -1.27 -25.47 32.11
CA TYR A 653 -0.91 -25.16 30.73
C TYR A 653 -2.14 -24.68 29.96
N ARG A 654 -2.02 -23.61 29.15
CA ARG A 654 -3.17 -22.91 28.55
C ARG A 654 -3.59 -23.43 27.16
N ARG A 655 -2.70 -24.08 26.39
CA ARG A 655 -3.01 -24.54 25.02
C ARG A 655 -2.08 -25.68 24.55
N VAL A 656 -2.62 -26.60 23.75
CA VAL A 656 -1.86 -27.60 22.96
C VAL A 656 -2.23 -27.43 21.50
N VAL A 657 -1.24 -27.28 20.63
CA VAL A 657 -1.43 -27.18 19.18
C VAL A 657 -0.60 -28.27 18.51
N THR A 658 -1.24 -29.15 17.74
CA THR A 658 -0.55 -30.21 17.01
C THR A 658 -0.30 -29.74 15.57
N ARG A 659 0.97 -29.65 15.14
CA ARG A 659 1.34 -29.28 13.76
C ARG A 659 2.35 -30.28 13.20
N GLY A 660 1.98 -31.00 12.13
CA GLY A 660 2.92 -31.74 11.28
C GLY A 660 3.86 -32.73 11.98
N GLY A 661 3.44 -33.40 13.05
CA GLY A 661 4.29 -34.33 13.80
C GLY A 661 4.91 -33.78 15.10
N ILE A 662 4.64 -32.52 15.44
CA ILE A 662 5.15 -31.80 16.60
C ILE A 662 3.98 -31.27 17.42
N ILE A 663 4.03 -31.48 18.74
CA ILE A 663 3.11 -30.95 19.73
C ILE A 663 3.71 -29.66 20.28
N GLU A 664 3.03 -28.53 20.11
CA GLU A 664 3.39 -27.26 20.75
C GLU A 664 2.58 -27.08 22.03
N VAL A 665 3.27 -26.90 23.16
CA VAL A 665 2.66 -26.70 24.48
C VAL A 665 3.04 -25.33 25.02
N ASP A 666 2.04 -24.58 25.48
CA ASP A 666 2.24 -23.29 26.15
C ASP A 666 2.51 -23.50 27.65
N VAL A 667 3.80 -23.48 28.03
CA VAL A 667 4.29 -23.67 29.40
C VAL A 667 4.33 -22.34 30.15
N PRO A 668 3.66 -22.17 31.30
CA PRO A 668 3.82 -20.96 32.09
C PRO A 668 5.26 -20.89 32.61
N VAL A 669 5.90 -19.77 32.35
CA VAL A 669 7.23 -19.46 32.85
C VAL A 669 7.17 -18.10 33.52
N GLU A 670 7.70 -18.04 34.74
CA GLU A 670 7.95 -16.78 35.43
C GLU A 670 9.31 -16.25 34.96
N LEU A 671 9.30 -15.22 34.12
CA LEU A 671 10.51 -14.58 33.62
C LEU A 671 10.72 -13.24 34.32
N THR A 672 11.96 -12.97 34.71
CA THR A 672 12.37 -11.62 35.15
C THR A 672 12.56 -10.72 33.94
N ALA A 673 12.43 -9.40 34.11
CA ALA A 673 12.76 -8.44 33.06
C ALA A 673 14.18 -8.68 32.48
N VAL A 674 15.17 -8.98 33.33
CA VAL A 674 16.55 -9.26 32.92
C VAL A 674 16.65 -10.53 32.06
N SER A 675 15.95 -11.61 32.42
CA SER A 675 15.97 -12.84 31.61
C SER A 675 15.30 -12.63 30.25
N ILE A 676 14.22 -11.85 30.17
CA ILE A 676 13.56 -11.52 28.90
C ILE A 676 14.51 -10.72 28.01
N LEU A 677 15.13 -9.67 28.55
CA LEU A 677 16.10 -8.85 27.83
C LEU A 677 17.29 -9.69 27.32
N ARG A 678 17.77 -10.64 28.14
CA ARG A 678 18.88 -11.54 27.78
C ARG A 678 18.52 -12.43 26.62
N GLU A 679 17.31 -12.96 26.62
CA GLU A 679 16.83 -13.84 25.55
C GLU A 679 16.57 -13.08 24.24
N ILE A 680 16.16 -11.80 24.30
CA ILE A 680 15.91 -10.99 23.10
C ILE A 680 17.22 -10.43 22.51
N PHE A 681 18.14 -9.94 23.35
CA PHE A 681 19.29 -9.14 22.92
C PHE A 681 20.65 -9.84 23.06
N GLY A 682 20.72 -10.95 23.79
CA GLY A 682 21.96 -11.68 24.09
C GLY A 682 22.76 -11.09 25.25
N ASP A 683 23.69 -11.89 25.78
CA ASP A 683 24.46 -11.57 26.99
C ASP A 683 25.37 -10.33 26.84
N GLY A 684 25.92 -10.08 25.66
CA GLY A 684 26.82 -8.94 25.42
C GLY A 684 26.14 -7.59 25.65
N LYS A 685 24.88 -7.46 25.22
CA LYS A 685 24.09 -6.23 25.38
C LYS A 685 23.50 -6.07 26.77
N ILE A 686 23.27 -7.18 27.47
CA ILE A 686 22.86 -7.15 28.89
C ILE A 686 23.94 -6.49 29.74
N ALA A 687 25.22 -6.75 29.48
CA ALA A 687 26.32 -6.12 30.21
C ALA A 687 26.27 -4.58 30.10
N GLU A 688 25.89 -4.04 28.94
CA GLU A 688 25.66 -2.60 28.75
C GLU A 688 24.49 -2.10 29.60
N ILE A 689 23.35 -2.82 29.61
CA ILE A 689 22.19 -2.47 30.46
C ILE A 689 22.52 -2.56 31.96
N GLU A 690 23.31 -3.56 32.35
CA GLU A 690 23.76 -3.76 33.72
C GLU A 690 24.75 -2.65 34.14
N ALA A 691 25.60 -2.18 33.22
CA ALA A 691 26.57 -1.10 33.44
C ALA A 691 25.94 0.30 33.58
N ILE A 692 24.68 0.51 33.18
CA ILE A 692 23.98 1.80 33.30
C ILE A 692 23.85 2.27 34.76
N VAL A 693 24.00 1.39 35.77
CA VAL A 693 24.05 1.80 37.18
C VAL A 693 25.08 0.98 37.96
N PRO A 694 25.96 1.61 38.76
CA PRO A 694 26.88 0.91 39.65
C PRO A 694 26.14 0.03 40.67
N GLU A 695 26.71 -1.14 40.97
CA GLU A 695 26.39 -1.92 42.17
C GLU A 695 26.58 -1.05 43.42
N THR A 696 25.52 -0.39 43.90
CA THR A 696 25.24 -0.12 45.31
C THR A 696 24.05 0.83 45.42
N THR A 697 22.86 0.26 45.59
CA THR A 697 21.87 0.85 46.48
C THR A 697 21.30 -0.29 47.29
N SER A 698 22.08 -0.74 48.27
CA SER A 698 21.58 -1.60 49.33
C SER A 698 20.60 -0.79 50.17
N TRP A 699 19.31 -0.96 49.90
CA TRP A 699 18.27 -0.52 50.82
C TRP A 699 18.32 -1.45 52.03
N SER A 700 18.89 -0.96 53.12
CA SER A 700 18.86 -1.59 54.44
C SER A 700 17.63 -1.09 55.20
N VAL A 701 16.80 -2.01 55.68
CA VAL A 701 15.62 -1.78 56.53
C VAL A 701 15.96 -1.08 57.86
N TRP A 702 17.24 -0.93 58.19
CA TRP A 702 17.68 -0.34 59.47
C TRP A 702 17.73 1.20 59.52
N ASN A 703 17.50 1.90 58.40
CA ASN A 703 17.59 3.38 58.36
C ASN A 703 16.24 4.12 58.54
N LEU A 704 15.19 3.46 59.06
CA LEU A 704 13.87 4.07 59.30
C LEU A 704 13.40 4.02 60.76
N ILE A 705 14.31 3.82 61.73
CA ILE A 705 13.98 3.97 63.15
C ILE A 705 14.80 5.14 63.73
N PRO A 706 14.16 6.25 64.11
CA PRO A 706 14.84 7.28 64.87
C PRO A 706 15.07 6.76 66.29
N TRP A 707 16.33 6.67 66.70
CA TRP A 707 16.68 6.57 68.11
C TRP A 707 16.94 7.98 68.64
N THR A 708 16.11 8.33 69.64
CA THR A 708 15.93 9.60 70.38
C THR A 708 15.33 10.77 69.62
#